data_AF-A0A255T6L1-F1
#
_entry.id   AF-A0A255T6L1-F1
#
_cell.length_a   1.000
_cell.length_b   1.000
_cell.length_c   1.000
_cell.angle_alpha   90.00
_cell.angle_beta   90.00
_cell.angle_gamma   90.00
#
_symmetry.space_group_name_H-M   'P 1'
#
loop_
_entity.id
_entity.type
_entity.pdbx_description
1 polymer ?
#
loop_
_entity_poly.entity_id
_entity_poly.type
_entity_poly.pdbx_seq_one_letter_code
_entity_poly.pdbx_strand_id
1 'polypeptide(L)'
;MKVRLPILASLVLGIQSVAGQTIEDVFMNPPAEAKPIMIWQWMDGMISEEGITADLEAYQKAGIGGVQNFQVGGTAQGLVKDTANAIGSERWQQLMRFAISECRRLGLTFGTHNCPGWSSSAYPAVKPEFSMQKLVWTMVNSQGRRYVSLKQPETNFGYYEDIAVVAVPDDSIVHTAQIIVSPQAASIQLPKGKWKVYRFGHTANGKTNGSTSPESGTGLECDKMSREAVAHYWSTYPAMLLNLAGEESGNTFQLLEIDSYEAGGQEWTKRMPEEFSQRRGYDMLRWLPSLAGVVINSRQATEKFKRDWRDTVSDLFAENYYGYMSELAHKHGLQLLVQPYGTGSAKPFNPINTDKIVRQLAADDPICAEFWAKPTNWGWKDIPRVVNAARRGGHEVVYAEGFTCWPLHAWKDDPARLKAIADSSFCLGINRLMLHAAAHNPWVNAKPGMTFGMWGTWWTPGQTWWKDGARPLFSYFARCQALLQRGRFVDDFKSKNPSMTADADGIHWIHRKDGEADIYFVANAKDSTLTTTLTLSLSGRIPEIWDPETGTWSMAETWTSAEGMTQVRLQLTTRRAVFLVLREQTTEQGPGLMPHQPASVEEIVLNNPWAIKFDDGKTAEWTSLLPWNESSDDNIKYYSGTARYTQHLYLKELDRNYNYVLDLGEVKNLAVVKVNGKICGTLWRPPFTVDITDALLGGDNTLEIDVTNLWVNRMVGDEQEPDDVEWSEPVTFSAAPNSPSIGRFMKEVPEWLSKGMARPTKRKAVVSMKFFERDTPLLRSGLMGPVVLQKIPTDAEQPSTEEELRIKHGKHEIYGVLSTPDNDQKRHPIVIVSHGFNGTHHHGRNYFKMLNELGYMCYAFDFPCGGTGSRTDNNTVNMSVPDEQKTLEAIVRYFKSRPDVDKKNIVLLGESQGGLISALTAARMKKDIRKLVLVFPALCIPDNWNSRYPQVTDIPDTTRIWQVPIGRRFFTEIRDMDPYKAVEAYESPVLIIHGDADAVVPIDYSRRAVKLYKNARLVEIPHAGHGFNGKDFKWSLDNIRQFLVENDFL
;
A
#
# COMPACT_ATOMS: atom_id res chain seq x y z
N MET A 1 28.65 7.17 -48.34
CA MET A 1 28.02 5.82 -48.40
C MET A 1 26.83 5.84 -47.46
N LYS A 2 25.61 5.68 -47.98
CA LYS A 2 24.37 5.71 -47.18
C LYS A 2 24.27 4.39 -46.40
N VAL A 3 24.29 4.44 -45.07
CA VAL A 3 23.95 3.30 -44.20
C VAL A 3 22.62 3.62 -43.52
N ARG A 4 21.66 2.71 -43.70
CA ARG A 4 20.29 2.78 -43.21
C ARG A 4 20.27 2.58 -41.68
N LEU A 5 19.64 3.49 -40.94
CA LEU A 5 19.20 3.22 -39.57
C LEU A 5 18.01 2.23 -39.61
N PRO A 6 18.03 1.15 -38.82
CA PRO A 6 16.80 0.41 -38.54
C PRO A 6 16.02 1.18 -37.47
N ILE A 7 14.75 1.46 -37.76
CA ILE A 7 13.77 1.92 -36.78
C ILE A 7 13.47 0.71 -35.89
N LEU A 8 14.12 0.62 -34.73
CA LEU A 8 13.58 -0.16 -33.62
C LEU A 8 12.46 0.67 -33.00
N ALA A 9 11.22 0.21 -33.19
CA ALA A 9 10.10 0.65 -32.37
C ALA A 9 10.33 0.10 -30.95
N SER A 10 10.99 0.89 -30.11
CA SER A 10 10.99 0.67 -28.67
C SER A 10 9.55 0.79 -28.20
N LEU A 11 8.99 -0.30 -27.66
CA LEU A 11 7.84 -0.24 -26.77
C LEU A 11 8.27 0.55 -25.53
N VAL A 12 8.21 1.88 -25.62
CA VAL A 12 8.16 2.74 -24.44
C VAL A 12 6.78 2.51 -23.87
N LEU A 13 6.69 1.69 -22.83
CA LEU A 13 5.56 1.73 -21.89
C LEU A 13 5.48 3.17 -21.42
N GLY A 14 4.52 3.92 -21.98
CA GLY A 14 4.31 5.31 -21.65
C GLY A 14 3.96 5.41 -20.17
N ILE A 15 4.89 5.90 -19.37
CA ILE A 15 4.59 6.47 -18.06
C ILE A 15 3.77 7.73 -18.37
N GLN A 16 2.44 7.60 -18.36
CA GLN A 16 1.58 8.77 -18.35
C GLN A 16 1.86 9.53 -17.06
N SER A 17 2.18 10.81 -17.17
CA SER A 17 2.36 11.66 -16.00
C SER A 17 1.09 11.65 -15.14
N VAL A 18 1.24 11.44 -13.83
CA VAL A 18 0.16 11.48 -12.82
C VAL A 18 -0.71 12.76 -12.93
N ALA A 19 -0.17 13.85 -13.47
CA ALA A 19 -0.86 15.11 -13.68
C ALA A 19 -2.06 15.05 -14.66
N GLY A 20 -2.17 14.00 -15.49
CA GLY A 20 -3.28 13.82 -16.44
C GLY A 20 -4.36 12.83 -16.00
N GLN A 21 -4.14 12.11 -14.89
CA GLN A 21 -5.07 11.09 -14.37
C GLN A 21 -6.02 11.71 -13.34
N THR A 22 -7.25 11.20 -13.29
CA THR A 22 -8.23 11.66 -12.30
C THR A 22 -7.88 11.14 -10.90
N ILE A 23 -8.47 11.75 -9.86
CA ILE A 23 -8.25 11.34 -8.46
C ILE A 23 -8.70 9.88 -8.27
N GLU A 24 -9.80 9.49 -8.93
CA GLU A 24 -10.38 8.15 -8.89
C GLU A 24 -9.42 7.14 -9.52
N ASP A 25 -8.90 7.42 -10.71
CA ASP A 25 -7.97 6.52 -11.41
C ASP A 25 -6.71 6.27 -10.58
N VAL A 26 -6.14 7.33 -9.99
CA VAL A 26 -4.94 7.27 -9.15
C VAL A 26 -5.20 6.49 -7.86
N PHE A 27 -6.40 6.56 -7.29
CA PHE A 27 -6.76 5.80 -6.09
C PHE A 27 -7.04 4.32 -6.39
N MET A 28 -7.76 4.04 -7.47
CA MET A 28 -8.09 2.67 -7.88
C MET A 28 -6.86 1.92 -8.39
N ASN A 29 -6.00 2.62 -9.13
CA ASN A 29 -4.79 2.10 -9.75
C ASN A 29 -3.57 2.97 -9.39
N PRO A 30 -3.05 2.86 -8.15
CA PRO A 30 -1.90 3.65 -7.71
C PRO A 30 -0.71 3.53 -8.66
N PRO A 31 -0.12 4.67 -9.08
CA PRO A 31 1.05 4.68 -9.94
C PRO A 31 2.28 4.10 -9.22
N ALA A 32 3.35 3.78 -9.96
CA ALA A 32 4.55 3.16 -9.37
C ALA A 32 5.21 4.08 -8.31
N GLU A 33 5.19 5.38 -8.56
CA GLU A 33 5.64 6.49 -7.72
C GLU A 33 4.75 6.69 -6.48
N ALA A 34 3.64 5.94 -6.36
CA ALA A 34 2.86 5.82 -5.13
C ALA A 34 3.05 4.50 -4.37
N LYS A 35 3.71 3.47 -4.92
CA LYS A 35 3.98 2.20 -4.20
C LYS A 35 5.14 2.28 -3.19
N PRO A 36 5.02 1.78 -1.96
CA PRO A 36 6.13 1.78 -1.00
C PRO A 36 7.36 1.04 -1.56
N ILE A 37 8.54 1.42 -1.08
CA ILE A 37 9.82 0.76 -1.43
C ILE A 37 10.40 0.03 -0.22
N MET A 38 11.27 -0.95 -0.46
CA MET A 38 11.87 -1.77 0.60
C MET A 38 13.29 -1.33 0.92
N ILE A 39 13.66 -1.18 2.20
CA ILE A 39 15.08 -1.18 2.57
C ILE A 39 15.57 -2.63 2.50
N TRP A 40 16.47 -2.90 1.56
CA TRP A 40 16.92 -4.25 1.23
C TRP A 40 18.40 -4.43 1.58
N GLN A 41 18.66 -5.01 2.75
CA GLN A 41 20.01 -5.15 3.28
C GLN A 41 20.70 -6.43 2.80
N TRP A 42 21.90 -6.28 2.25
CA TRP A 42 22.81 -7.39 2.00
C TRP A 42 23.74 -7.57 3.19
N MET A 43 23.62 -8.70 3.89
CA MET A 43 24.30 -8.96 5.17
C MET A 43 25.69 -9.59 4.95
N ASP A 44 26.74 -8.80 5.11
CA ASP A 44 28.17 -9.15 5.11
C ASP A 44 28.60 -10.15 4.01
N GLY A 45 28.12 -9.90 2.78
CA GLY A 45 28.42 -10.71 1.61
C GLY A 45 27.55 -11.96 1.45
N MET A 46 26.63 -12.26 2.38
CA MET A 46 25.71 -13.41 2.31
C MET A 46 24.62 -13.21 1.25
N ILE A 47 25.00 -13.36 -0.03
CA ILE A 47 24.18 -12.99 -1.19
C ILE A 47 24.19 -14.12 -2.24
N SER A 48 23.03 -14.39 -2.84
CA SER A 48 22.90 -15.34 -3.97
C SER A 48 21.99 -14.79 -5.09
N GLU A 49 22.26 -15.14 -6.34
CA GLU A 49 21.42 -14.75 -7.49
C GLU A 49 19.99 -15.31 -7.36
N GLU A 50 19.88 -16.55 -6.86
CA GLU A 50 18.61 -17.22 -6.60
C GLU A 50 17.80 -16.47 -5.55
N GLY A 51 18.44 -16.05 -4.45
CA GLY A 51 17.78 -15.24 -3.43
C GLY A 51 17.39 -13.87 -3.94
N ILE A 52 18.24 -13.21 -4.75
CA ILE A 52 17.94 -11.89 -5.34
C ILE A 52 16.66 -11.99 -6.18
N THR A 53 16.58 -13.01 -7.03
CA THR A 53 15.40 -13.28 -7.86
C THR A 53 14.17 -13.52 -6.98
N ALA A 54 14.28 -14.39 -5.98
CA ALA A 54 13.16 -14.74 -5.10
C ALA A 54 12.63 -13.54 -4.29
N ASP A 55 13.53 -12.72 -3.74
CA ASP A 55 13.17 -11.51 -3.01
C ASP A 55 12.44 -10.51 -3.92
N LEU A 56 13.03 -10.16 -5.07
CA LEU A 56 12.47 -9.15 -5.96
C LEU A 56 11.14 -9.59 -6.59
N GLU A 57 10.99 -10.87 -6.96
CA GLU A 57 9.71 -11.39 -7.44
C GLU A 57 8.63 -11.37 -6.35
N ALA A 58 9.01 -11.70 -5.10
CA ALA A 58 8.08 -11.62 -3.97
C ALA A 58 7.66 -10.18 -3.68
N TYR A 59 8.59 -9.22 -3.73
CA TYR A 59 8.31 -7.80 -3.55
C TYR A 59 7.39 -7.26 -4.64
N GLN A 60 7.69 -7.53 -5.91
CA GLN A 60 6.85 -7.12 -7.04
C GLN A 60 5.43 -7.68 -6.91
N LYS A 61 5.30 -8.98 -6.60
CA LYS A 61 3.99 -9.64 -6.44
C LYS A 61 3.19 -9.08 -5.26
N ALA A 62 3.89 -8.68 -4.20
CA ALA A 62 3.27 -8.04 -3.03
C ALA A 62 2.87 -6.57 -3.29
N GLY A 63 3.33 -5.95 -4.38
CA GLY A 63 2.98 -4.57 -4.73
C GLY A 63 3.99 -3.52 -4.27
N ILE A 64 5.23 -3.91 -3.99
CA ILE A 64 6.36 -3.00 -3.75
C ILE A 64 6.78 -2.33 -5.06
N GLY A 65 7.17 -1.05 -5.01
CA GLY A 65 7.59 -0.27 -6.18
C GLY A 65 9.08 -0.32 -6.49
N GLY A 66 9.90 -0.73 -5.52
CA GLY A 66 11.35 -0.75 -5.66
C GLY A 66 12.09 -1.09 -4.38
N VAL A 67 13.41 -1.07 -4.45
CA VAL A 67 14.31 -1.37 -3.33
C VAL A 67 15.35 -0.27 -3.16
N GLN A 68 15.73 -0.04 -1.90
CA GLN A 68 16.83 0.79 -1.48
C GLN A 68 17.88 -0.14 -0.83
N ASN A 69 18.95 -0.43 -1.56
CA ASN A 69 19.94 -1.43 -1.17
C ASN A 69 21.00 -0.87 -0.21
N PHE A 70 21.29 -1.63 0.85
CA PHE A 70 22.36 -1.34 1.81
C PHE A 70 23.32 -2.51 1.91
N GLN A 71 24.62 -2.21 1.94
CA GLN A 71 25.67 -3.21 2.18
C GLN A 71 26.02 -3.18 3.66
N VAL A 72 25.48 -4.09 4.46
CA VAL A 72 25.56 -4.03 5.93
C VAL A 72 26.49 -5.12 6.44
N GLY A 73 27.32 -4.80 7.43
CA GLY A 73 28.15 -5.79 8.13
C GLY A 73 28.63 -5.28 9.48
N GLY A 74 29.78 -5.78 9.91
CA GLY A 74 30.41 -5.34 11.15
C GLY A 74 29.80 -5.97 12.39
N THR A 75 30.48 -5.75 13.52
CA THR A 75 30.19 -6.45 14.78
C THR A 75 28.84 -6.10 15.40
N ALA A 76 28.20 -5.01 14.96
CA ALA A 76 26.89 -4.62 15.46
C ALA A 76 25.74 -5.41 14.82
N GLN A 77 25.96 -6.13 13.71
CA GLN A 77 24.88 -6.63 12.85
C GLN A 77 24.90 -8.14 12.59
N GLY A 78 26.07 -8.77 12.59
CA GLY A 78 26.17 -10.22 12.40
C GLY A 78 27.60 -10.72 12.51
N LEU A 79 27.76 -12.04 12.62
CA LEU A 79 29.08 -12.70 12.65
C LEU A 79 29.35 -13.54 11.40
N VAL A 80 28.30 -13.97 10.71
CA VAL A 80 28.41 -14.72 9.46
C VAL A 80 28.74 -13.77 8.30
N LYS A 81 29.69 -14.17 7.46
CA LYS A 81 30.10 -13.43 6.28
C LYS A 81 30.54 -14.35 5.15
N ASP A 82 30.42 -13.85 3.92
CA ASP A 82 31.00 -14.49 2.74
C ASP A 82 31.95 -13.51 2.04
N THR A 83 33.26 -13.75 2.23
CA THR A 83 34.32 -12.89 1.70
C THR A 83 34.50 -13.02 0.20
N ALA A 84 33.93 -14.03 -0.46
CA ALA A 84 33.92 -14.11 -1.92
C ALA A 84 33.11 -12.95 -2.54
N ASN A 85 32.10 -12.48 -1.82
CA ASN A 85 31.25 -11.34 -2.18
C ASN A 85 31.71 -10.04 -1.53
N ALA A 86 33.00 -9.92 -1.20
CA ALA A 86 33.58 -8.66 -0.71
C ALA A 86 33.30 -7.51 -1.69
N ILE A 87 33.02 -6.32 -1.14
CA ILE A 87 32.66 -5.14 -1.93
C ILE A 87 33.79 -4.80 -2.91
N GLY A 88 33.44 -4.67 -4.19
CA GLY A 88 34.38 -4.44 -5.28
C GLY A 88 34.96 -5.71 -5.91
N SER A 89 34.74 -6.91 -5.35
CA SER A 89 35.13 -8.17 -6.00
C SER A 89 34.35 -8.39 -7.31
N GLU A 90 34.90 -9.18 -8.23
CA GLU A 90 34.20 -9.49 -9.50
C GLU A 90 32.83 -10.12 -9.25
N ARG A 91 32.73 -11.02 -8.26
CA ARG A 91 31.48 -11.67 -7.89
C ARG A 91 30.46 -10.69 -7.34
N TRP A 92 30.87 -9.79 -6.44
CA TRP A 92 29.98 -8.75 -5.91
C TRP A 92 29.49 -7.81 -7.02
N GLN A 93 30.38 -7.40 -7.92
CA GLN A 93 30.00 -6.56 -9.07
C GLN A 93 29.01 -7.27 -10.02
N GLN A 94 29.16 -8.58 -10.22
CA GLN A 94 28.21 -9.38 -10.99
C GLN A 94 26.84 -9.40 -10.31
N LEU A 95 26.79 -9.65 -8.99
CA LEU A 95 25.55 -9.67 -8.22
C LEU A 95 24.84 -8.31 -8.23
N MET A 96 25.58 -7.21 -8.13
CA MET A 96 25.02 -5.86 -8.21
C MET A 96 24.39 -5.58 -9.59
N ARG A 97 25.10 -5.90 -10.69
CA ARG A 97 24.55 -5.81 -12.05
C ARG A 97 23.32 -6.70 -12.23
N PHE A 98 23.36 -7.91 -11.68
CA PHE A 98 22.24 -8.85 -11.73
C PHE A 98 21.01 -8.28 -11.00
N ALA A 99 21.18 -7.74 -9.79
CA ALA A 99 20.09 -7.13 -9.03
C ALA A 99 19.45 -5.93 -9.76
N ILE A 100 20.26 -5.05 -10.35
CA ILE A 100 19.75 -3.92 -11.16
C ILE A 100 18.98 -4.46 -12.39
N SER A 101 19.51 -5.47 -13.08
CA SER A 101 18.84 -6.08 -14.23
C SER A 101 17.52 -6.78 -13.84
N GLU A 102 17.46 -7.42 -12.68
CA GLU A 102 16.23 -8.04 -12.16
C GLU A 102 15.18 -6.99 -11.79
N CYS A 103 15.60 -5.87 -11.19
CA CYS A 103 14.71 -4.73 -10.96
C CYS A 103 14.10 -4.23 -12.28
N ARG A 104 14.93 -4.05 -13.33
CA ARG A 104 14.46 -3.68 -14.67
C ARG A 104 13.48 -4.69 -15.24
N ARG A 105 13.78 -5.99 -15.15
CA ARG A 105 12.92 -7.08 -15.63
C ARG A 105 11.54 -7.03 -14.99
N LEU A 106 11.48 -6.68 -13.71
CA LEU A 106 10.27 -6.66 -12.89
C LEU A 106 9.55 -5.31 -12.87
N GLY A 107 10.16 -4.25 -13.43
CA GLY A 107 9.65 -2.88 -13.34
C GLY A 107 9.74 -2.27 -11.95
N LEU A 108 10.74 -2.69 -11.16
CA LEU A 108 11.07 -2.14 -9.85
C LEU A 108 12.14 -1.05 -9.98
N THR A 109 12.06 -0.01 -9.16
CA THR A 109 13.17 0.94 -9.03
C THR A 109 14.29 0.35 -8.16
N PHE A 110 15.53 0.70 -8.47
CA PHE A 110 16.70 0.41 -7.66
C PHE A 110 17.29 1.71 -7.13
N GLY A 111 17.61 1.73 -5.84
CA GLY A 111 18.42 2.75 -5.21
C GLY A 111 19.41 2.11 -4.26
N THR A 112 20.38 2.87 -3.78
CA THR A 112 21.35 2.38 -2.80
C THR A 112 21.92 3.50 -1.94
N HIS A 113 22.35 3.15 -0.72
CA HIS A 113 23.09 4.05 0.14
C HIS A 113 24.44 4.43 -0.51
N ASN A 114 24.87 5.67 -0.31
CA ASN A 114 26.07 6.17 -0.96
C ASN A 114 27.38 5.52 -0.45
N CYS A 115 27.36 4.79 0.66
CA CYS A 115 28.53 4.07 1.17
C CYS A 115 28.16 2.72 1.81
N PRO A 116 29.13 1.81 2.00
CA PRO A 116 28.91 0.62 2.81
C PRO A 116 28.55 0.96 4.26
N GLY A 117 27.76 0.11 4.91
CA GLY A 117 27.02 0.43 6.12
C GLY A 117 25.78 1.27 5.84
N TRP A 118 25.27 1.95 6.86
CA TRP A 118 24.11 2.84 6.75
C TRP A 118 24.43 4.31 7.05
N SER A 119 25.65 4.67 7.47
CA SER A 119 25.98 6.08 7.70
C SER A 119 27.49 6.31 7.65
N SER A 120 28.01 7.40 7.06
CA SER A 120 27.31 8.39 6.22
C SER A 120 27.98 8.64 4.87
N SER A 121 29.31 8.64 4.78
CA SER A 121 30.06 8.74 3.50
C SER A 121 31.52 8.36 3.70
N ALA A 122 31.76 7.06 3.88
CA ALA A 122 33.08 6.51 4.15
C ALA A 122 33.43 5.37 3.18
N TYR A 123 34.70 5.28 2.81
CA TYR A 123 35.22 4.18 1.99
C TYR A 123 36.74 4.05 2.16
N PRO A 124 37.37 2.86 1.98
CA PRO A 124 38.81 2.67 2.21
C PRO A 124 39.72 3.65 1.46
N ALA A 125 39.28 4.13 0.29
CA ALA A 125 40.05 5.04 -0.56
C ALA A 125 40.05 6.52 -0.08
N VAL A 126 39.29 6.87 0.97
CA VAL A 126 39.31 8.20 1.57
C VAL A 126 40.58 8.35 2.42
N LYS A 127 41.50 9.22 1.99
CA LYS A 127 42.77 9.46 2.68
C LYS A 127 42.58 10.43 3.87
N PRO A 128 43.49 10.43 4.87
CA PRO A 128 43.39 11.31 6.04
C PRO A 128 43.25 12.81 5.71
N GLU A 129 43.88 13.30 4.64
CA GLU A 129 43.76 14.69 4.17
C GLU A 129 42.38 15.05 3.60
N PHE A 130 41.62 14.06 3.14
CA PHE A 130 40.24 14.21 2.64
C PHE A 130 39.20 13.72 3.65
N SER A 131 39.62 13.35 4.87
CA SER A 131 38.73 12.89 5.93
C SER A 131 38.23 14.04 6.79
N MET A 132 37.17 13.84 7.57
CA MET A 132 36.70 14.80 8.57
C MET A 132 37.84 15.27 9.49
N GLN A 133 38.03 16.59 9.61
CA GLN A 133 39.12 17.17 10.40
C GLN A 133 38.68 17.63 11.80
N LYS A 134 39.60 17.57 12.77
CA LYS A 134 39.47 18.17 14.11
C LYS A 134 40.56 19.19 14.37
N LEU A 135 40.23 20.21 15.19
CA LEU A 135 41.19 21.21 15.63
C LEU A 135 42.04 20.63 16.78
N VAL A 136 43.35 20.80 16.72
CA VAL A 136 44.29 20.32 17.75
C VAL A 136 45.27 21.42 18.13
N TRP A 137 45.73 21.42 19.38
CA TRP A 137 46.71 22.41 19.82
C TRP A 137 47.62 21.92 20.93
N THR A 138 48.81 22.53 21.00
CA THR A 138 49.66 22.53 22.20
C THR A 138 49.71 23.93 22.78
N MET A 139 49.92 24.03 24.09
CA MET A 139 50.01 25.30 24.79
C MET A 139 51.23 25.32 25.71
N VAL A 140 51.96 26.44 25.73
CA VAL A 140 53.02 26.72 26.70
C VAL A 140 52.84 28.10 27.31
N ASN A 141 53.18 28.21 28.60
CA ASN A 141 53.29 29.51 29.28
C ASN A 141 54.71 30.06 29.05
N SER A 142 54.82 31.23 28.42
CA SER A 142 56.08 31.96 28.25
C SER A 142 56.23 33.02 29.33
N GLN A 143 57.21 32.84 30.21
CA GLN A 143 57.60 33.82 31.22
C GLN A 143 58.77 34.68 30.69
N GLY A 144 58.48 35.62 29.79
CA GLY A 144 59.46 36.60 29.31
C GLY A 144 60.40 36.12 28.19
N ARG A 145 60.20 34.93 27.59
CA ARG A 145 60.97 34.50 26.41
C ARG A 145 60.52 35.27 25.17
N ARG A 146 61.47 35.87 24.45
CA ARG A 146 61.23 36.59 23.19
C ARG A 146 60.92 35.69 22.00
N TYR A 147 61.40 34.45 22.00
CA TYR A 147 61.14 33.47 20.95
C TYR A 147 60.60 32.19 21.58
N VAL A 148 59.46 31.72 21.09
CA VAL A 148 58.79 30.52 21.60
C VAL A 148 58.53 29.59 20.44
N SER A 149 59.10 28.38 20.51
CA SER A 149 58.81 27.27 19.60
C SER A 149 58.00 26.21 20.35
N LEU A 150 56.98 25.65 19.70
CA LEU A 150 56.05 24.71 20.31
C LEU A 150 56.14 23.34 19.64
N LYS A 151 55.99 22.29 20.45
CA LYS A 151 55.86 20.92 19.95
C LYS A 151 54.60 20.81 19.08
N GLN A 152 54.69 19.97 18.06
CA GLN A 152 53.53 19.60 17.26
C GLN A 152 52.44 18.98 18.17
N PRO A 153 51.17 19.36 17.99
CA PRO A 153 50.03 18.67 18.60
C PRO A 153 49.88 17.21 18.18
N GLU A 154 48.84 16.54 18.68
CA GLU A 154 48.51 15.19 18.25
C GLU A 154 48.32 15.06 16.73
N THR A 155 48.54 13.86 16.21
CA THR A 155 48.49 13.54 14.77
C THR A 155 47.82 12.18 14.64
N ASN A 156 46.81 12.09 13.78
CA ASN A 156 46.11 10.84 13.47
C ASN A 156 46.48 10.39 12.05
N PHE A 157 46.66 9.08 11.87
CA PHE A 157 46.99 8.47 10.57
C PHE A 157 48.19 9.13 9.85
N GLY A 158 49.15 9.67 10.61
CA GLY A 158 50.33 10.34 10.07
C GLY A 158 50.07 11.69 9.39
N TYR A 159 48.87 12.26 9.51
CA TYR A 159 48.49 13.52 8.86
C TYR A 159 48.34 14.67 9.86
N TYR A 160 48.97 15.80 9.57
CA TYR A 160 48.88 17.03 10.36
C TYR A 160 49.23 18.25 9.48
N GLU A 161 48.48 19.34 9.63
CA GLU A 161 48.80 20.64 9.03
C GLU A 161 48.74 21.76 10.08
N ASP A 162 49.72 22.66 10.06
CA ASP A 162 49.76 23.86 10.92
C ASP A 162 48.72 24.89 10.45
N ILE A 163 47.99 25.49 11.39
CA ILE A 163 47.08 26.61 11.14
C ILE A 163 47.76 27.92 11.51
N ALA A 164 48.11 28.08 12.79
CA ALA A 164 48.73 29.30 13.31
C ALA A 164 49.34 29.07 14.71
N VAL A 165 50.38 29.84 15.02
CA VAL A 165 50.78 30.08 16.41
C VAL A 165 50.15 31.38 16.90
N VAL A 166 49.42 31.30 18.00
CA VAL A 166 48.66 32.43 18.58
C VAL A 166 49.13 32.67 20.00
N ALA A 167 49.55 33.88 20.30
CA ALA A 167 49.94 34.29 21.64
C ALA A 167 48.94 35.27 22.24
N VAL A 168 48.50 34.98 23.47
CA VAL A 168 47.60 35.82 24.26
C VAL A 168 48.27 36.21 25.58
N PRO A 169 48.01 37.41 26.13
CA PRO A 169 48.41 37.75 27.48
C PRO A 169 47.88 36.72 28.49
N ASP A 170 48.63 36.46 29.56
CA ASP A 170 48.19 35.59 30.66
C ASP A 170 47.20 36.29 31.60
N ASP A 171 46.07 36.72 31.03
CA ASP A 171 44.98 37.44 31.71
C ASP A 171 43.68 36.61 31.71
N SER A 172 42.74 36.96 32.59
CA SER A 172 41.42 36.29 32.67
C SER A 172 40.49 36.68 31.52
N ILE A 173 40.67 37.86 30.93
CA ILE A 173 39.98 38.36 29.74
C ILE A 173 41.03 38.98 28.81
N VAL A 174 41.06 38.52 27.56
CA VAL A 174 42.04 38.97 26.56
C VAL A 174 41.36 39.85 25.53
N HIS A 175 41.92 41.02 25.20
CA HIS A 175 41.39 41.83 24.10
C HIS A 175 42.01 41.45 22.76
N THR A 176 41.19 41.37 21.70
CA THR A 176 41.63 41.02 20.33
C THR A 176 42.82 41.81 19.80
N ALA A 177 42.96 43.08 20.18
CA ALA A 177 44.09 43.94 19.80
C ALA A 177 45.43 43.49 20.41
N GLN A 178 45.41 42.76 21.53
CA GLN A 178 46.59 42.27 22.25
C GLN A 178 47.08 40.91 21.74
N ILE A 179 46.29 40.25 20.88
CA ILE A 179 46.58 38.91 20.38
C ILE A 179 47.57 39.01 19.21
N ILE A 180 48.65 38.24 19.30
CA ILE A 180 49.67 38.13 18.24
C ILE A 180 49.48 36.80 17.52
N VAL A 181 49.39 36.85 16.19
CA VAL A 181 49.15 35.68 15.34
C VAL A 181 50.33 35.53 14.38
N SER A 182 50.84 34.31 14.25
CA SER A 182 51.82 33.89 13.25
C SER A 182 51.20 32.75 12.42
N PRO A 183 50.60 33.05 11.25
CA PRO A 183 49.95 32.05 10.40
C PRO A 183 50.96 31.02 9.88
N GLN A 184 50.54 29.76 9.76
CA GLN A 184 51.32 28.64 9.19
C GLN A 184 52.76 28.53 9.76
N ALA A 185 52.92 28.78 11.05
CA ALA A 185 54.22 28.81 11.73
C ALA A 185 54.30 27.75 12.84
N ALA A 186 55.53 27.35 13.20
CA ALA A 186 55.80 26.50 14.37
C ALA A 186 56.34 27.29 15.59
N SER A 187 56.61 28.58 15.41
CA SER A 187 57.17 29.47 16.41
C SER A 187 56.64 30.90 16.28
N ILE A 188 56.84 31.70 17.33
CA ILE A 188 56.43 33.11 17.38
C ILE A 188 57.42 33.95 18.17
N GLN A 189 57.57 35.21 17.76
CA GLN A 189 58.33 36.21 18.48
C GLN A 189 57.41 37.09 19.32
N LEU A 190 57.76 37.32 20.59
CA LEU A 190 56.91 37.99 21.57
C LEU A 190 57.58 39.23 22.18
N PRO A 191 56.77 40.28 22.47
CA PRO A 191 57.17 41.35 23.38
C PRO A 191 57.46 40.83 24.80
N LYS A 192 58.18 41.62 25.61
CA LYS A 192 58.36 41.31 27.04
C LYS A 192 56.99 41.22 27.72
N GLY A 193 56.76 40.15 28.49
CA GLY A 193 55.50 39.92 29.21
C GLY A 193 55.30 38.44 29.56
N LYS A 194 54.18 38.16 30.22
CA LYS A 194 53.68 36.79 30.45
C LYS A 194 52.65 36.46 29.38
N TRP A 195 52.89 35.38 28.64
CA TRP A 195 52.06 35.00 27.51
C TRP A 195 51.67 33.52 27.60
N LYS A 196 50.43 33.20 27.23
CA LYS A 196 50.03 31.86 26.83
C LYS A 196 50.18 31.76 25.32
N VAL A 197 51.00 30.82 24.86
CA VAL A 197 51.25 30.61 23.43
C VAL A 197 50.64 29.28 23.03
N TYR A 198 49.81 29.31 21.99
CA TYR A 198 49.13 28.16 21.42
C TYR A 198 49.68 27.89 20.03
N ARG A 199 49.93 26.63 19.69
CA ARG A 199 50.20 26.18 18.31
C ARG A 199 48.99 25.37 17.86
N PHE A 200 48.15 25.98 17.03
CA PHE A 200 46.97 25.35 16.46
C PHE A 200 47.33 24.65 15.14
N GLY A 201 46.83 23.44 14.96
CA GLY A 201 46.82 22.72 13.69
C GLY A 201 45.56 21.88 13.57
N HIS A 202 45.47 21.06 12.53
CA HIS A 202 44.40 20.09 12.38
C HIS A 202 44.92 18.72 11.92
N THR A 203 44.11 17.70 12.18
CA THR A 203 44.33 16.30 11.79
C THR A 203 42.97 15.63 11.57
N ALA A 204 42.95 14.48 10.89
CA ALA A 204 41.74 13.66 10.75
C ALA A 204 41.16 13.29 12.14
N ASN A 205 39.83 13.30 12.28
CA ASN A 205 39.14 12.97 13.53
C ASN A 205 39.03 11.44 13.77
N GLY A 206 39.31 10.63 12.74
CA GLY A 206 39.34 9.17 12.79
C GLY A 206 37.99 8.47 12.77
N LYS A 207 36.93 9.15 12.36
CA LYS A 207 35.60 8.55 12.21
C LYS A 207 35.53 7.65 10.97
N THR A 208 34.89 6.50 11.14
CA THR A 208 34.71 5.46 10.12
C THR A 208 33.31 4.87 10.18
N ASN A 209 32.92 4.17 9.13
CA ASN A 209 31.69 3.35 9.04
C ASN A 209 31.87 1.90 9.56
N GLY A 210 32.99 1.59 10.21
CA GLY A 210 33.40 0.19 10.45
C GLY A 210 32.54 -0.61 11.44
N SER A 211 31.69 0.06 12.24
CA SER A 211 30.76 -0.66 13.14
C SER A 211 29.56 -1.27 12.42
N THR A 212 29.27 -0.83 11.19
CA THR A 212 28.02 -1.15 10.46
C THR A 212 28.27 -1.57 9.01
N SER A 213 29.50 -1.40 8.52
CA SER A 213 29.94 -1.81 7.19
C SER A 213 30.59 -3.20 7.20
N PRO A 214 30.47 -3.97 6.11
CA PRO A 214 31.41 -5.05 5.81
C PRO A 214 32.86 -4.57 5.90
N GLU A 215 33.76 -5.48 6.29
CA GLU A 215 35.20 -5.17 6.43
C GLU A 215 35.79 -4.58 5.14
N SER A 216 35.40 -5.14 3.99
CA SER A 216 35.82 -4.69 2.65
C SER A 216 35.35 -3.27 2.27
N GLY A 217 34.33 -2.74 2.95
CA GLY A 217 33.79 -1.39 2.74
C GLY A 217 34.18 -0.37 3.80
N THR A 218 34.95 -0.78 4.82
CA THR A 218 35.27 0.07 5.97
C THR A 218 36.36 1.09 5.65
N GLY A 219 36.11 2.37 5.88
CA GLY A 219 37.10 3.41 5.68
C GLY A 219 36.82 4.70 6.44
N LEU A 220 37.60 5.74 6.15
CA LEU A 220 37.46 7.05 6.76
C LEU A 220 36.26 7.80 6.17
N GLU A 221 35.53 8.50 7.04
CA GLU A 221 34.50 9.46 6.63
C GLU A 221 35.13 10.65 5.90
N CYS A 222 34.54 11.04 4.76
CA CYS A 222 35.00 12.22 4.01
C CYS A 222 34.76 13.53 4.78
N ASP A 223 35.59 14.55 4.52
CA ASP A 223 35.39 15.91 5.04
C ASP A 223 34.09 16.51 4.45
N LYS A 224 33.08 16.69 5.31
CA LYS A 224 31.74 17.17 4.93
C LYS A 224 31.69 18.67 4.62
N MET A 225 32.74 19.41 4.96
CA MET A 225 32.83 20.85 4.72
C MET A 225 33.67 21.20 3.49
N SER A 226 34.26 20.21 2.80
CA SER A 226 35.12 20.43 1.63
C SER A 226 34.55 19.77 0.37
N ARG A 227 34.20 20.59 -0.64
CA ARG A 227 33.79 20.07 -1.97
C ARG A 227 34.87 19.19 -2.60
N GLU A 228 36.15 19.48 -2.36
CA GLU A 228 37.26 18.69 -2.88
C GLU A 228 37.27 17.28 -2.27
N ALA A 229 37.06 17.18 -0.96
CA ALA A 229 37.00 15.90 -0.28
C ALA A 229 35.75 15.09 -0.65
N VAL A 230 34.61 15.75 -0.81
CA VAL A 230 33.38 15.12 -1.30
C VAL A 230 33.56 14.63 -2.74
N ALA A 231 34.22 15.39 -3.62
CA ALA A 231 34.56 14.93 -4.98
C ALA A 231 35.51 13.73 -4.95
N HIS A 232 36.52 13.74 -4.09
CA HIS A 232 37.44 12.61 -3.91
C HIS A 232 36.67 11.36 -3.50
N TYR A 233 35.79 11.46 -2.49
CA TYR A 233 34.93 10.35 -2.08
C TYR A 233 33.98 9.88 -3.20
N TRP A 234 33.32 10.80 -3.91
CA TRP A 234 32.43 10.47 -5.03
C TRP A 234 33.13 9.63 -6.10
N SER A 235 34.40 9.94 -6.39
CA SER A 235 35.21 9.19 -7.37
C SER A 235 35.52 7.74 -6.98
N THR A 236 35.10 7.30 -5.78
CA THR A 236 35.34 5.96 -5.25
C THR A 236 34.10 5.07 -5.35
N TYR A 237 33.43 4.77 -4.24
CA TYR A 237 32.28 3.87 -4.17
C TYR A 237 31.06 4.36 -4.99
N PRO A 238 30.64 5.64 -4.93
CA PRO A 238 29.55 6.12 -5.78
C PRO A 238 29.86 5.97 -7.28
N ALA A 239 31.06 6.39 -7.73
CA ALA A 239 31.47 6.20 -9.12
C ALA A 239 31.53 4.72 -9.54
N MET A 240 31.96 3.82 -8.65
CA MET A 240 31.91 2.38 -8.91
C MET A 240 30.47 1.90 -9.14
N LEU A 241 29.52 2.29 -8.30
CA LEU A 241 28.11 1.93 -8.46
C LEU A 241 27.52 2.46 -9.77
N LEU A 242 27.81 3.71 -10.13
CA LEU A 242 27.38 4.31 -11.40
C LEU A 242 27.95 3.58 -12.61
N ASN A 243 29.21 3.16 -12.55
CA ASN A 243 29.82 2.35 -13.60
C ASN A 243 29.16 0.96 -13.73
N LEU A 244 28.72 0.37 -12.62
CA LEU A 244 27.98 -0.89 -12.64
C LEU A 244 26.56 -0.73 -13.20
N ALA A 245 25.92 0.42 -12.94
CA ALA A 245 24.61 0.77 -13.46
C ALA A 245 24.62 0.92 -14.99
N GLY A 246 25.66 1.57 -15.53
CA GLY A 246 25.75 1.85 -16.97
C GLY A 246 24.54 2.64 -17.47
N GLU A 247 23.87 2.12 -18.50
CA GLU A 247 22.67 2.73 -19.09
C GLU A 247 21.45 2.72 -18.16
N GLU A 248 21.48 1.96 -17.07
CA GLU A 248 20.39 1.92 -16.08
C GLU A 248 20.41 3.13 -15.14
N SER A 249 21.48 3.94 -15.14
CA SER A 249 21.55 5.19 -14.38
C SER A 249 20.49 6.19 -14.86
N GLY A 250 19.63 6.63 -13.94
CA GLY A 250 18.47 7.47 -14.23
C GLY A 250 17.28 6.74 -14.84
N ASN A 251 17.40 5.44 -15.10
CA ASN A 251 16.31 4.58 -15.58
C ASN A 251 15.86 3.66 -14.44
N THR A 252 16.45 2.47 -14.32
CA THR A 252 16.13 1.53 -13.24
C THR A 252 16.81 1.96 -11.94
N PHE A 253 18.07 2.38 -11.99
CA PHE A 253 18.78 2.94 -10.85
C PHE A 253 18.46 4.44 -10.78
N GLN A 254 17.69 4.85 -9.77
CA GLN A 254 17.14 6.21 -9.66
C GLN A 254 17.64 6.98 -8.44
N LEU A 255 17.96 6.29 -7.33
CA LEU A 255 18.19 6.94 -6.03
C LEU A 255 19.56 6.61 -5.46
N LEU A 256 20.35 7.64 -5.15
CA LEU A 256 21.43 7.55 -4.17
C LEU A 256 20.96 8.15 -2.85
N GLU A 257 21.32 7.54 -1.73
CA GLU A 257 20.89 8.00 -0.41
C GLU A 257 22.03 8.49 0.48
N ILE A 258 21.75 9.58 1.21
CA ILE A 258 22.42 9.93 2.46
C ILE A 258 21.43 9.66 3.59
N ASP A 259 21.68 8.61 4.37
CA ASP A 259 20.90 8.25 5.56
C ASP A 259 21.13 9.28 6.69
N SER A 260 20.46 9.08 7.83
CA SER A 260 20.63 9.87 9.03
C SER A 260 22.10 9.92 9.46
N TYR A 261 22.52 11.10 9.89
CA TYR A 261 23.94 11.39 10.09
C TYR A 261 24.44 10.88 11.46
N GLU A 262 25.35 9.91 11.46
CA GLU A 262 25.90 9.29 12.67
C GLU A 262 27.43 9.38 12.79
N ALA A 263 28.11 9.99 11.82
CA ALA A 263 29.57 10.11 11.76
C ALA A 263 30.22 11.01 12.83
N GLY A 264 29.43 11.58 13.75
CA GLY A 264 29.90 12.47 14.82
C GLY A 264 30.22 13.89 14.35
N GLY A 265 30.70 14.74 15.26
CA GLY A 265 30.98 16.14 14.95
C GLY A 265 32.23 16.34 14.09
N GLN A 266 32.21 17.39 13.27
CA GLN A 266 33.39 17.91 12.58
C GLN A 266 33.56 19.38 12.93
N GLU A 267 34.72 19.72 13.48
CA GLU A 267 35.01 21.06 13.99
C GLU A 267 35.79 21.92 12.99
N TRP A 268 36.52 21.27 12.09
CA TRP A 268 37.50 21.94 11.22
C TRP A 268 37.45 21.39 9.80
N THR A 269 37.90 22.20 8.86
CA THR A 269 38.28 21.81 7.49
C THR A 269 39.46 22.68 7.07
N LYS A 270 40.25 22.22 6.09
CA LYS A 270 41.47 22.91 5.65
C LYS A 270 41.25 24.40 5.33
N ARG A 271 40.11 24.73 4.71
CA ARG A 271 39.75 26.10 4.28
C ARG A 271 38.89 26.88 5.29
N MET A 272 38.83 26.43 6.55
CA MET A 272 37.97 27.06 7.57
C MET A 272 38.26 28.56 7.78
N PRO A 273 39.52 29.05 7.85
CA PRO A 273 39.80 30.47 7.99
C PRO A 273 39.25 31.33 6.85
N GLU A 274 39.39 30.87 5.61
CA GLU A 274 38.91 31.56 4.42
C GLU A 274 37.38 31.56 4.38
N GLU A 275 36.75 30.40 4.56
CA GLU A 275 35.28 30.25 4.57
C GLU A 275 34.65 31.08 5.68
N PHE A 276 35.22 31.06 6.88
CA PHE A 276 34.71 31.85 7.99
C PHE A 276 34.81 33.35 7.69
N SER A 277 35.97 33.82 7.23
CA SER A 277 36.20 35.25 6.99
C SER A 277 35.27 35.77 5.90
N GLN A 278 35.08 35.00 4.83
CA GLN A 278 34.19 35.35 3.73
C GLN A 278 32.72 35.44 4.16
N ARG A 279 32.26 34.53 5.04
CA ARG A 279 30.85 34.44 5.45
C ARG A 279 30.49 35.33 6.64
N ARG A 280 31.44 35.56 7.56
CA ARG A 280 31.21 36.28 8.82
C ARG A 280 31.77 37.70 8.81
N GLY A 281 32.64 38.03 7.85
CA GLY A 281 33.17 39.37 7.65
C GLY A 281 34.30 39.78 8.60
N TYR A 282 34.93 38.82 9.28
CA TYR A 282 36.11 39.06 10.12
C TYR A 282 37.00 37.82 10.26
N ASP A 283 38.28 38.05 10.54
CA ASP A 283 39.30 36.99 10.69
C ASP A 283 39.09 36.18 11.99
N MET A 284 39.05 34.85 11.88
CA MET A 284 38.91 33.94 13.02
C MET A 284 40.21 33.62 13.74
N LEU A 285 41.39 33.84 13.14
CA LEU A 285 42.65 33.35 13.71
C LEU A 285 42.92 33.93 15.11
N ARG A 286 42.59 35.22 15.32
CA ARG A 286 42.66 35.86 16.65
C ARG A 286 41.71 35.25 17.67
N TRP A 287 40.67 34.57 17.22
CA TRP A 287 39.62 33.99 18.07
C TRP A 287 39.82 32.51 18.37
N LEU A 288 40.76 31.81 17.69
CA LEU A 288 41.08 30.40 17.95
C LEU A 288 41.30 30.05 19.43
N PRO A 289 42.01 30.87 20.25
CA PRO A 289 42.18 30.58 21.68
C PRO A 289 40.86 30.42 22.44
N SER A 290 39.76 31.01 21.95
CA SER A 290 38.45 30.86 22.59
C SER A 290 37.84 29.47 22.42
N LEU A 291 38.22 28.72 21.38
CA LEU A 291 37.88 27.31 21.23
C LEU A 291 38.67 26.44 22.23
N ALA A 292 39.85 26.91 22.66
CA ALA A 292 40.63 26.33 23.75
C ALA A 292 40.26 26.88 25.15
N GLY A 293 39.14 27.61 25.27
CA GLY A 293 38.59 28.08 26.55
C GLY A 293 38.97 29.50 26.98
N VAL A 294 39.71 30.27 26.17
CA VAL A 294 40.08 31.67 26.49
C VAL A 294 38.88 32.61 26.28
N VAL A 295 38.61 33.49 27.25
CA VAL A 295 37.59 34.54 27.09
C VAL A 295 38.22 35.73 26.36
N ILE A 296 37.71 36.03 25.16
CA ILE A 296 38.18 37.13 24.31
C ILE A 296 37.15 38.25 24.30
N ASN A 297 37.62 39.48 24.60
CA ASN A 297 36.88 40.73 24.82
C ASN A 297 35.85 40.65 25.96
N SER A 298 34.88 39.73 25.89
CA SER A 298 33.89 39.42 26.92
C SER A 298 33.32 38.01 26.71
N ARG A 299 32.61 37.47 27.71
CA ARG A 299 31.89 36.19 27.56
C ARG A 299 30.88 36.24 26.41
N GLN A 300 30.16 37.35 26.28
CA GLN A 300 29.17 37.55 25.22
C GLN A 300 29.82 37.57 23.83
N ALA A 301 30.95 38.27 23.67
CA ALA A 301 31.68 38.33 22.41
C ALA A 301 32.27 36.96 22.03
N THR A 302 32.83 36.24 23.01
CA THR A 302 33.32 34.87 22.83
C THR A 302 32.21 33.92 22.39
N GLU A 303 31.05 33.97 23.03
CA GLU A 303 29.91 33.13 22.63
C GLU A 303 29.30 33.55 21.29
N LYS A 304 29.40 34.83 20.91
CA LYS A 304 29.06 35.26 19.55
C LYS A 304 29.99 34.62 18.52
N PHE A 305 31.31 34.69 18.73
CA PHE A 305 32.27 34.03 17.83
C PHE A 305 31.99 32.53 17.70
N LYS A 306 31.77 31.83 18.81
CA LYS A 306 31.45 30.39 18.77
C LYS A 306 30.15 30.08 18.03
N ARG A 307 29.13 30.96 18.11
CA ARG A 307 27.91 30.84 17.29
C ARG A 307 28.22 31.05 15.82
N ASP A 308 28.91 32.13 15.47
CA ASP A 308 29.30 32.41 14.08
C ASP A 308 30.10 31.24 13.46
N TRP A 309 30.99 30.60 14.25
CA TRP A 309 31.77 29.44 13.83
C TRP A 309 30.90 28.20 13.62
N ARG A 310 30.02 27.86 14.57
CA ARG A 310 29.06 26.76 14.41
C ARG A 310 28.13 26.98 13.22
N ASP A 311 27.67 28.22 13.01
CA ASP A 311 26.85 28.56 11.85
C ASP A 311 27.63 28.34 10.55
N THR A 312 28.93 28.66 10.51
CA THR A 312 29.79 28.42 9.35
C THR A 312 29.93 26.93 9.07
N VAL A 313 30.14 26.11 10.12
CA VAL A 313 30.17 24.66 9.98
C VAL A 313 28.86 24.14 9.39
N SER A 314 27.70 24.57 9.93
CA SER A 314 26.40 24.15 9.40
C SER A 314 26.13 24.62 7.96
N ASP A 315 26.59 25.82 7.57
CA ASP A 315 26.50 26.30 6.19
C ASP A 315 27.32 25.42 5.26
N LEU A 316 28.56 25.11 5.64
CA LEU A 316 29.46 24.27 4.84
C LEU A 316 28.95 22.83 4.71
N PHE A 317 28.38 22.25 5.76
CA PHE A 317 27.74 20.93 5.68
C PHE A 317 26.58 20.93 4.68
N ALA A 318 25.69 21.92 4.75
CA ALA A 318 24.57 22.01 3.84
C ALA A 318 25.03 22.18 2.38
N GLU A 319 25.96 23.11 2.13
CA GLU A 319 26.37 23.50 0.77
C GLU A 319 27.36 22.50 0.13
N ASN A 320 28.39 22.10 0.87
CA ASN A 320 29.52 21.35 0.31
C ASN A 320 29.35 19.83 0.39
N TYR A 321 28.53 19.34 1.32
CA TYR A 321 28.20 17.93 1.39
C TYR A 321 26.84 17.64 0.75
N TYR A 322 25.73 18.06 1.36
CA TYR A 322 24.40 17.71 0.84
C TYR A 322 24.11 18.33 -0.54
N GLY A 323 24.31 19.64 -0.69
CA GLY A 323 24.08 20.33 -1.96
C GLY A 323 25.00 19.83 -3.08
N TYR A 324 26.29 19.65 -2.80
CA TYR A 324 27.22 19.14 -3.81
C TYR A 324 27.00 17.66 -4.16
N MET A 325 26.62 16.82 -3.20
CA MET A 325 26.20 15.43 -3.50
C MET A 325 24.95 15.40 -4.37
N SER A 326 24.00 16.32 -4.16
CA SER A 326 22.82 16.48 -5.03
C SER A 326 23.25 16.89 -6.44
N GLU A 327 24.09 17.92 -6.58
CA GLU A 327 24.66 18.32 -7.89
C GLU A 327 25.35 17.14 -8.61
N LEU A 328 26.04 16.29 -7.88
CA LEU A 328 26.73 15.12 -8.43
C LEU A 328 25.77 14.00 -8.84
N ALA A 329 24.76 13.67 -8.03
CA ALA A 329 23.73 12.68 -8.38
C ALA A 329 22.98 13.07 -9.66
N HIS A 330 22.54 14.32 -9.75
CA HIS A 330 21.80 14.85 -10.89
C HIS A 330 22.60 14.85 -12.20
N LYS A 331 23.92 15.07 -12.13
CA LYS A 331 24.81 14.95 -13.31
C LYS A 331 24.80 13.55 -13.93
N HIS A 332 24.40 12.53 -13.16
CA HIS A 332 24.29 11.14 -13.59
C HIS A 332 22.83 10.67 -13.74
N GLY A 333 21.86 11.60 -13.72
CA GLY A 333 20.44 11.30 -13.88
C GLY A 333 19.78 10.69 -12.64
N LEU A 334 20.45 10.72 -11.49
CA LEU A 334 19.92 10.21 -10.22
C LEU A 334 19.37 11.35 -9.36
N GLN A 335 18.41 11.03 -8.50
CA GLN A 335 18.00 11.89 -7.41
C GLN A 335 18.78 11.52 -6.14
N LEU A 336 18.98 12.50 -5.26
CA LEU A 336 19.57 12.29 -3.95
C LEU A 336 18.49 12.24 -2.87
N LEU A 337 18.22 11.05 -2.34
CA LEU A 337 17.37 10.88 -1.16
C LEU A 337 18.17 11.27 0.10
N VAL A 338 17.62 12.14 0.92
CA VAL A 338 18.32 12.66 2.10
C VAL A 338 17.47 12.52 3.35
N GLN A 339 18.06 11.96 4.42
CA GLN A 339 17.56 12.05 5.79
C GLN A 339 18.27 13.22 6.52
N PRO A 340 17.70 14.45 6.57
CA PRO A 340 18.41 15.68 6.97
C PRO A 340 18.43 15.88 8.50
N TYR A 341 18.69 14.81 9.26
CA TYR A 341 18.82 14.76 10.71
C TYR A 341 19.86 13.71 11.12
N GLY A 342 20.01 13.47 12.42
CA GLY A 342 21.01 12.53 12.95
C GLY A 342 21.02 12.51 14.47
N THR A 343 21.38 11.38 15.04
CA THR A 343 21.05 11.01 16.41
C THR A 343 22.28 11.04 17.31
N GLY A 344 22.59 12.23 17.84
CA GLY A 344 23.23 12.36 19.16
C GLY A 344 24.72 11.96 19.33
N SER A 345 25.42 11.42 18.33
CA SER A 345 26.89 11.18 18.42
C SER A 345 27.73 12.46 18.26
N ALA A 346 27.07 13.61 18.07
CA ALA A 346 27.66 14.86 17.65
C ALA A 346 28.38 15.61 18.77
N LYS A 347 29.49 15.03 19.23
CA LYS A 347 30.49 15.75 20.01
C LYS A 347 31.51 16.39 19.05
N PRO A 348 31.90 17.65 19.29
CA PRO A 348 31.46 18.53 20.39
C PRO A 348 30.09 19.22 20.19
N PHE A 349 29.55 19.27 18.96
CA PHE A 349 28.23 19.85 18.64
C PHE A 349 27.64 19.18 17.39
N ASN A 350 26.34 19.34 17.18
CA ASN A 350 25.62 18.86 16.01
C ASN A 350 25.71 19.85 14.83
N PRO A 351 26.37 19.50 13.71
CA PRO A 351 26.48 20.38 12.55
C PRO A 351 25.21 20.40 11.69
N ILE A 352 24.31 19.43 11.85
CA ILE A 352 23.16 19.20 10.98
C ILE A 352 22.07 20.25 11.23
N ASN A 353 21.73 20.99 10.18
CA ASN A 353 20.61 21.93 10.17
C ASN A 353 19.67 21.58 9.01
N THR A 354 18.51 21.01 9.34
CA THR A 354 17.53 20.50 8.37
C THR A 354 17.08 21.57 7.37
N ASP A 355 16.77 22.78 7.82
CA ASP A 355 16.32 23.87 6.94
C ASP A 355 17.42 24.32 5.97
N LYS A 356 18.66 24.41 6.43
CA LYS A 356 19.79 24.76 5.56
C LYS A 356 20.03 23.66 4.52
N ILE A 357 19.99 22.39 4.94
CA ILE A 357 20.20 21.23 4.06
C ILE A 357 19.15 21.19 2.96
N VAL A 358 17.87 21.20 3.31
CA VAL A 358 16.77 21.09 2.32
C VAL A 358 16.85 22.20 1.27
N ARG A 359 17.26 23.42 1.64
CA ARG A 359 17.44 24.53 0.68
C ARG A 359 18.55 24.34 -0.34
N GLN A 360 19.48 23.41 -0.12
CA GLN A 360 20.57 23.13 -1.06
C GLN A 360 20.25 21.98 -2.02
N LEU A 361 19.14 21.26 -1.79
CA LEU A 361 18.76 20.10 -2.60
C LEU A 361 18.00 20.54 -3.85
N ALA A 362 18.04 19.70 -4.89
CA ALA A 362 17.24 19.90 -6.09
C ALA A 362 15.75 19.74 -5.76
N ALA A 363 14.87 20.40 -6.51
CA ALA A 363 13.43 20.44 -6.20
C ALA A 363 12.76 19.06 -6.19
N ASP A 364 13.29 18.10 -6.94
CA ASP A 364 12.81 16.72 -7.05
C ASP A 364 13.60 15.73 -6.20
N ASP A 365 14.60 16.18 -5.43
CA ASP A 365 15.29 15.31 -4.46
C ASP A 365 14.33 14.88 -3.34
N PRO A 366 14.24 13.57 -3.04
CA PRO A 366 13.41 13.08 -1.95
C PRO A 366 13.93 13.48 -0.57
N ILE A 367 13.04 14.06 0.25
CA ILE A 367 13.33 14.30 1.66
C ILE A 367 12.75 13.16 2.49
N CYS A 368 13.57 12.54 3.33
CA CYS A 368 13.19 11.38 4.12
C CYS A 368 13.21 11.70 5.62
N ALA A 369 12.19 11.22 6.35
CA ALA A 369 12.10 11.19 7.80
C ALA A 369 12.25 9.75 8.32
N GLU A 370 12.06 9.54 9.62
CA GLU A 370 12.12 8.20 10.22
C GLU A 370 11.05 8.05 11.29
N PHE A 371 10.50 6.85 11.45
CA PHE A 371 9.74 6.48 12.63
C PHE A 371 9.86 4.99 12.98
N TRP A 372 9.95 4.74 14.28
CA TRP A 372 10.05 3.38 14.82
C TRP A 372 8.69 2.83 15.25
N ALA A 373 8.54 1.51 15.14
CA ALA A 373 7.42 0.80 15.73
C ALA A 373 7.50 0.84 17.28
N LYS A 374 6.33 0.85 17.93
CA LYS A 374 6.23 0.79 19.40
C LYS A 374 7.01 -0.43 19.94
N PRO A 375 7.64 -0.36 21.12
CA PRO A 375 7.32 0.55 22.23
C PRO A 375 8.06 1.90 22.24
N THR A 376 8.91 2.19 21.26
CA THR A 376 9.62 3.49 21.23
C THR A 376 8.86 4.56 20.46
N ASN A 377 9.17 5.82 20.77
CA ASN A 377 8.74 6.99 20.02
C ASN A 377 9.93 7.62 19.24
N TRP A 378 10.91 6.81 18.83
CA TRP A 378 12.06 7.29 18.08
C TRP A 378 11.66 7.73 16.67
N GLY A 379 12.31 8.78 16.14
CA GLY A 379 12.01 9.40 14.85
C GLY A 379 10.72 10.26 14.82
N TRP A 380 9.67 9.86 15.56
CA TRP A 380 8.35 10.54 15.56
C TRP A 380 8.41 12.06 15.83
N LYS A 381 9.30 12.50 16.73
CA LYS A 381 9.47 13.93 17.06
C LYS A 381 10.11 14.74 15.93
N ASP A 382 10.84 14.08 15.03
CA ASP A 382 11.57 14.71 13.95
C ASP A 382 10.71 14.86 12.68
N ILE A 383 9.68 14.02 12.50
CA ILE A 383 8.76 14.11 11.36
C ILE A 383 8.22 15.53 11.15
N PRO A 384 7.61 16.22 12.14
CA PRO A 384 7.09 17.57 11.89
C PRO A 384 8.16 18.57 11.48
N ARG A 385 9.40 18.43 11.98
CA ARG A 385 10.52 19.30 11.61
C ARG A 385 10.93 19.06 10.15
N VAL A 386 11.10 17.80 9.76
CA VAL A 386 11.52 17.40 8.41
C VAL A 386 10.45 17.74 7.38
N VAL A 387 9.20 17.36 7.64
CA VAL A 387 8.06 17.65 6.77
C VAL A 387 7.88 19.16 6.56
N ASN A 388 8.01 19.97 7.61
CA ASN A 388 7.91 21.41 7.47
C ASN A 388 9.08 22.04 6.71
N ALA A 389 10.29 21.47 6.81
CA ALA A 389 11.42 21.92 6.01
C ALA A 389 11.24 21.55 4.53
N ALA A 390 10.82 20.31 4.23
CA ALA A 390 10.49 19.84 2.88
C ALA A 390 9.46 20.77 2.21
N ARG A 391 8.37 21.08 2.91
CA ARG A 391 7.33 22.01 2.44
C ARG A 391 7.87 23.41 2.13
N ARG A 392 8.69 23.98 3.02
CA ARG A 392 9.32 25.30 2.78
C ARG A 392 10.28 25.27 1.59
N GLY A 393 10.90 24.13 1.32
CA GLY A 393 11.75 23.89 0.17
C GLY A 393 11.00 23.59 -1.13
N GLY A 394 9.67 23.39 -1.09
CA GLY A 394 8.87 23.04 -2.25
C GLY A 394 8.86 21.54 -2.58
N HIS A 395 9.29 20.68 -1.67
CA HIS A 395 9.25 19.23 -1.85
C HIS A 395 7.89 18.69 -1.40
N GLU A 396 7.10 18.18 -2.35
CA GLU A 396 5.75 17.64 -2.09
C GLU A 396 5.77 16.17 -1.67
N VAL A 397 6.81 15.41 -2.03
CA VAL A 397 6.99 14.00 -1.63
C VAL A 397 7.95 13.94 -0.45
N VAL A 398 7.47 13.41 0.67
CA VAL A 398 8.25 13.20 1.89
C VAL A 398 8.25 11.71 2.22
N TYR A 399 9.43 11.13 2.11
CA TYR A 399 9.70 9.75 2.45
C TYR A 399 9.74 9.57 3.97
N ALA A 400 9.54 8.35 4.43
CA ALA A 400 10.00 7.95 5.75
C ALA A 400 10.58 6.54 5.73
N GLU A 401 11.76 6.38 6.32
CA GLU A 401 12.17 5.11 6.88
C GLU A 401 11.17 4.72 7.98
N GLY A 402 10.38 3.69 7.71
CA GLY A 402 9.26 3.31 8.56
C GLY A 402 9.43 1.93 9.17
N PHE A 403 8.90 1.78 10.39
CA PHE A 403 8.72 0.50 11.09
C PHE A 403 10.00 -0.11 11.69
N THR A 404 11.07 0.64 11.85
CA THR A 404 12.24 0.16 12.59
C THR A 404 11.84 -0.30 13.99
N CYS A 405 12.22 -1.52 14.39
CA CYS A 405 11.63 -2.21 15.53
C CYS A 405 12.70 -2.78 16.46
N TRP A 406 12.47 -2.65 17.78
CA TRP A 406 13.37 -3.16 18.81
C TRP A 406 13.40 -4.69 18.85
N PRO A 407 14.57 -5.30 19.15
CA PRO A 407 14.69 -6.75 19.27
C PRO A 407 13.75 -7.38 20.31
N LEU A 408 13.35 -6.63 21.35
CA LEU A 408 12.41 -7.10 22.37
C LEU A 408 10.97 -7.32 21.84
N HIS A 409 10.66 -6.75 20.67
CA HIS A 409 9.40 -6.95 19.97
C HIS A 409 9.55 -7.87 18.75
N ALA A 410 10.61 -8.69 18.71
CA ALA A 410 10.92 -9.48 17.54
C ALA A 410 9.77 -10.39 17.09
N TRP A 411 9.51 -10.40 15.77
CA TRP A 411 8.50 -11.26 15.11
C TRP A 411 7.05 -11.10 15.60
N LYS A 412 6.73 -10.02 16.33
CA LYS A 412 5.39 -9.77 16.90
C LYS A 412 4.52 -8.82 16.07
N ASP A 413 5.06 -8.26 14.98
CA ASP A 413 4.32 -7.34 14.11
C ASP A 413 3.43 -8.09 13.10
N ASP A 414 2.19 -7.63 12.98
CA ASP A 414 1.18 -8.10 12.03
C ASP A 414 0.69 -6.93 11.14
N PRO A 415 0.01 -7.21 10.01
CA PRO A 415 -0.49 -6.17 9.12
C PRO A 415 -1.42 -5.14 9.78
N ALA A 416 -2.31 -5.54 10.70
CA ALA A 416 -3.24 -4.64 11.39
C ALA A 416 -2.49 -3.59 12.25
N ARG A 417 -1.42 -4.03 12.92
CA ARG A 417 -0.56 -3.16 13.72
C ARG A 417 0.24 -2.21 12.85
N LEU A 418 0.86 -2.74 11.79
CA LEU A 418 1.73 -1.95 10.90
C LEU A 418 0.90 -0.87 10.17
N LYS A 419 -0.33 -1.19 9.76
CA LYS A 419 -1.26 -0.20 9.22
C LYS A 419 -1.51 0.99 10.15
N ALA A 420 -1.86 0.76 11.41
CA ALA A 420 -2.15 1.85 12.34
C ALA A 420 -0.92 2.74 12.64
N ILE A 421 0.27 2.15 12.58
CA ILE A 421 1.53 2.90 12.67
C ILE A 421 1.70 3.77 11.41
N ALA A 422 1.44 3.24 10.21
CA ALA A 422 1.45 4.01 8.96
C ALA A 422 0.44 5.16 8.97
N ASP A 423 -0.78 4.92 9.43
CA ASP A 423 -1.83 5.94 9.49
C ASP A 423 -1.41 7.15 10.33
N SER A 424 -0.69 6.89 11.42
CA SER A 424 -0.15 7.93 12.28
C SER A 424 0.92 8.75 11.58
N SER A 425 1.78 8.15 10.76
CA SER A 425 2.81 8.89 10.02
C SER A 425 2.22 9.67 8.83
N PHE A 426 1.23 9.10 8.15
CA PHE A 426 0.44 9.78 7.12
C PHE A 426 -0.23 11.04 7.66
N CYS A 427 -0.84 10.95 8.84
CA CYS A 427 -1.42 12.11 9.52
C CYS A 427 -0.38 13.16 9.96
N LEU A 428 0.92 12.87 9.91
CA LEU A 428 1.99 13.85 10.17
C LEU A 428 2.61 14.42 8.88
N GLY A 429 2.15 13.97 7.71
CA GLY A 429 2.57 14.47 6.41
C GLY A 429 3.57 13.61 5.65
N ILE A 430 3.86 12.39 6.13
CA ILE A 430 4.55 11.39 5.32
C ILE A 430 3.63 10.94 4.19
N ASN A 431 4.16 10.78 2.98
CA ASN A 431 3.36 10.31 1.84
C ASN A 431 4.13 9.35 0.92
N ARG A 432 5.27 8.82 1.38
CA ARG A 432 6.00 7.74 0.74
C ARG A 432 6.74 6.91 1.79
N LEU A 433 6.47 5.61 1.87
CA LEU A 433 7.10 4.73 2.85
C LEU A 433 8.28 3.98 2.24
N MET A 434 9.38 3.96 2.99
CA MET A 434 10.53 3.12 2.80
C MET A 434 10.59 2.13 3.97
N LEU A 435 10.30 0.86 3.69
CA LEU A 435 10.00 -0.15 4.71
C LEU A 435 11.28 -0.72 5.33
N HIS A 436 11.52 -0.44 6.60
CA HIS A 436 12.62 -0.97 7.38
C HIS A 436 12.17 -2.23 8.16
N ALA A 437 12.74 -3.43 7.94
CA ALA A 437 13.79 -3.81 7.01
C ALA A 437 13.55 -5.21 6.37
N ALA A 438 14.08 -5.42 5.16
CA ALA A 438 14.05 -6.70 4.46
C ALA A 438 15.47 -7.19 4.19
N ALA A 439 16.07 -7.87 5.17
CA ALA A 439 17.36 -8.52 4.96
C ALA A 439 17.26 -9.58 3.86
N HIS A 440 18.18 -9.51 2.91
CA HIS A 440 18.28 -10.45 1.80
C HIS A 440 18.49 -11.87 2.32
N ASN A 441 17.68 -12.81 1.83
CA ASN A 441 17.80 -14.21 2.20
C ASN A 441 18.52 -15.02 1.11
N PRO A 442 19.79 -15.41 1.30
CA PRO A 442 20.51 -16.19 0.29
C PRO A 442 20.03 -17.65 0.21
N TRP A 443 19.24 -18.12 1.19
CA TRP A 443 18.76 -19.49 1.30
C TRP A 443 17.26 -19.57 0.99
N VAL A 444 16.90 -19.69 -0.28
CA VAL A 444 15.50 -19.60 -0.77
C VAL A 444 14.52 -20.59 -0.11
N ASN A 445 15.01 -21.73 0.39
CA ASN A 445 14.20 -22.74 1.07
C ASN A 445 14.11 -22.56 2.59
N ALA A 446 14.89 -21.65 3.16
CA ALA A 446 14.93 -21.38 4.59
C ALA A 446 13.91 -20.30 4.97
N LYS A 447 13.11 -20.53 6.01
CA LYS A 447 12.10 -19.58 6.49
C LYS A 447 12.21 -19.37 8.00
N PRO A 448 12.02 -18.13 8.51
CA PRO A 448 11.86 -16.91 7.73
C PRO A 448 13.15 -16.40 7.06
N GLY A 449 14.30 -16.97 7.38
CA GLY A 449 15.58 -16.71 6.71
C GLY A 449 16.45 -15.69 7.43
N MET A 450 17.31 -15.01 6.67
CA MET A 450 18.22 -13.97 7.18
C MET A 450 17.47 -12.85 7.92
N THR A 451 18.08 -12.32 8.99
CA THR A 451 17.60 -11.14 9.72
C THR A 451 18.57 -9.96 9.56
N PHE A 452 18.06 -8.73 9.67
CA PHE A 452 18.87 -7.52 9.75
C PHE A 452 19.44 -7.39 11.18
N GLY A 453 20.36 -8.30 11.51
CA GLY A 453 20.87 -8.49 12.85
C GLY A 453 19.73 -8.59 13.87
N MET A 454 19.72 -7.67 14.83
CA MET A 454 18.74 -7.59 15.91
C MET A 454 17.53 -6.69 15.61
N TRP A 455 17.54 -5.94 14.51
CA TRP A 455 16.56 -4.91 14.23
C TRP A 455 15.44 -5.44 13.30
N GLY A 456 14.20 -5.13 13.65
CA GLY A 456 13.04 -5.34 12.79
C GLY A 456 12.58 -4.02 12.14
N THR A 457 11.37 -3.95 11.59
CA THR A 457 10.40 -5.03 11.37
C THR A 457 10.89 -5.97 10.26
N TRP A 458 10.58 -7.27 10.32
CA TRP A 458 11.05 -8.25 9.33
C TRP A 458 10.11 -8.34 8.12
N TRP A 459 10.35 -7.53 7.09
CA TRP A 459 9.62 -7.53 5.82
C TRP A 459 10.15 -8.58 4.84
N THR A 460 10.29 -9.82 5.29
CA THR A 460 10.80 -10.93 4.47
C THR A 460 9.67 -11.71 3.81
N PRO A 461 9.84 -12.21 2.56
CA PRO A 461 8.94 -13.18 1.93
C PRO A 461 8.71 -14.45 2.78
N GLY A 462 9.63 -14.75 3.70
CA GLY A 462 9.53 -15.83 4.66
C GLY A 462 8.54 -15.60 5.81
N GLN A 463 7.94 -14.41 5.95
CA GLN A 463 6.90 -14.15 6.96
C GLN A 463 5.71 -15.10 6.77
N THR A 464 5.16 -15.61 7.87
CA THR A 464 3.99 -16.52 7.84
C THR A 464 2.83 -15.88 7.08
N TRP A 465 2.57 -14.59 7.33
CA TRP A 465 1.48 -13.82 6.74
C TRP A 465 1.81 -13.22 5.37
N TRP A 466 3.02 -13.37 4.81
CA TRP A 466 3.41 -12.69 3.56
C TRP A 466 2.44 -12.99 2.41
N LYS A 467 2.14 -14.28 2.22
CA LYS A 467 1.33 -14.80 1.11
C LYS A 467 -0.02 -14.08 0.97
N ASP A 468 -0.70 -13.89 2.09
CA ASP A 468 -2.09 -13.40 2.11
C ASP A 468 -2.19 -11.97 2.67
N GLY A 469 -1.28 -11.54 3.54
CA GLY A 469 -1.30 -10.24 4.21
C GLY A 469 -0.46 -9.13 3.55
N ALA A 470 0.61 -9.46 2.82
CA ALA A 470 1.51 -8.43 2.28
C ALA A 470 0.83 -7.58 1.19
N ARG A 471 0.18 -8.23 0.22
CA ARG A 471 -0.48 -7.51 -0.89
C ARG A 471 -1.61 -6.59 -0.43
N PRO A 472 -2.55 -7.00 0.45
CA PRO A 472 -3.55 -6.08 0.99
C PRO A 472 -2.93 -4.86 1.70
N LEU A 473 -1.91 -5.08 2.54
CA LEU A 473 -1.24 -4.01 3.28
C LEU A 473 -0.50 -3.03 2.36
N PHE A 474 0.27 -3.52 1.39
CA PHE A 474 1.03 -2.66 0.49
C PHE A 474 0.15 -1.97 -0.53
N SER A 475 -0.97 -2.59 -0.94
CA SER A 475 -2.00 -1.92 -1.75
C SER A 475 -2.64 -0.78 -0.96
N TYR A 476 -2.95 -1.00 0.32
CA TYR A 476 -3.42 0.06 1.22
C TYR A 476 -2.41 1.22 1.31
N PHE A 477 -1.13 0.93 1.55
CA PHE A 477 -0.08 1.96 1.54
C PHE A 477 -0.03 2.70 0.20
N ALA A 478 -0.08 1.99 -0.92
CA ALA A 478 -0.02 2.60 -2.24
C ALA A 478 -1.20 3.55 -2.50
N ARG A 479 -2.43 3.17 -2.14
CA ARG A 479 -3.61 4.04 -2.28
C ARG A 479 -3.53 5.28 -1.40
N CYS A 480 -3.11 5.10 -0.15
CA CYS A 480 -2.91 6.22 0.77
C CYS A 480 -1.85 7.19 0.25
N GLN A 481 -0.69 6.68 -0.13
CA GLN A 481 0.41 7.47 -0.69
C GLN A 481 0.00 8.18 -1.99
N ALA A 482 -0.75 7.51 -2.87
CA ALA A 482 -1.22 8.07 -4.12
C ALA A 482 -2.05 9.34 -3.91
N LEU A 483 -3.04 9.30 -3.01
CA LEU A 483 -3.84 10.48 -2.70
C LEU A 483 -3.09 11.51 -1.85
N LEU A 484 -2.23 11.08 -0.94
CA LEU A 484 -1.43 11.98 -0.09
C LEU A 484 -0.29 12.69 -0.85
N GLN A 485 -0.05 12.33 -2.10
CA GLN A 485 0.86 13.03 -3.02
C GLN A 485 0.12 13.96 -4.01
N ARG A 486 -1.21 13.90 -4.09
CA ARG A 486 -2.01 14.76 -4.97
C ARG A 486 -2.14 16.18 -4.44
N GLY A 487 -2.18 17.15 -5.34
CA GLY A 487 -2.37 18.55 -4.99
C GLY A 487 -1.33 19.08 -4.00
N ARG A 488 -1.69 20.14 -3.28
CA ARG A 488 -0.85 20.77 -2.25
C ARG A 488 -1.34 20.41 -0.85
N PHE A 489 -0.40 20.36 0.09
CA PHE A 489 -0.72 20.25 1.50
C PHE A 489 -1.40 21.53 2.05
N VAL A 490 -2.31 21.37 3.02
CA VAL A 490 -2.94 22.48 3.77
C VAL A 490 -2.53 22.42 5.24
N ASP A 491 -1.90 23.49 5.75
CA ASP A 491 -1.36 23.52 7.12
C ASP A 491 -2.43 23.83 8.18
N ASP A 492 -3.11 22.78 8.64
CA ASP A 492 -4.08 22.87 9.73
C ASP A 492 -3.48 22.65 11.13
N PHE A 493 -2.26 22.12 11.24
CA PHE A 493 -1.66 21.74 12.54
C PHE A 493 -1.48 22.92 13.50
N LYS A 494 -1.32 24.14 12.97
CA LYS A 494 -1.12 25.38 13.75
C LYS A 494 -2.24 26.40 13.55
N SER A 495 -3.27 26.05 12.77
CA SER A 495 -4.35 26.98 12.48
C SER A 495 -5.22 27.19 13.72
N LYS A 496 -5.58 28.45 14.00
CA LYS A 496 -6.61 28.77 15.01
C LYS A 496 -8.01 28.36 14.54
N ASN A 497 -8.20 28.24 13.22
CA ASN A 497 -9.43 27.83 12.55
C ASN A 497 -9.07 26.66 11.62
N PRO A 498 -8.96 25.44 12.13
CA PRO A 498 -8.63 24.28 11.29
C PRO A 498 -9.74 24.05 10.26
N SER A 499 -9.36 23.57 9.07
CA SER A 499 -10.30 23.27 7.99
C SER A 499 -11.31 22.17 8.35
N MET A 500 -10.98 21.31 9.31
CA MET A 500 -11.84 20.27 9.85
C MET A 500 -11.74 20.16 11.38
N THR A 501 -12.84 19.83 12.04
CA THR A 501 -12.87 19.42 13.45
C THR A 501 -13.66 18.11 13.59
N ALA A 502 -13.43 17.38 14.68
CA ALA A 502 -14.18 16.17 15.03
C ALA A 502 -14.72 16.31 16.47
N ASP A 503 -15.94 15.83 16.70
CA ASP A 503 -16.57 15.82 18.03
C ASP A 503 -16.08 14.67 18.94
N ALA A 504 -15.30 13.73 18.40
CA ALA A 504 -14.72 12.60 19.13
C ALA A 504 -13.20 12.70 19.24
N ASP A 505 -12.67 12.39 20.43
CA ASP A 505 -11.23 12.26 20.64
C ASP A 505 -10.66 11.03 19.92
N GLY A 506 -9.42 11.12 19.46
CA GLY A 506 -8.70 10.02 18.81
C GLY A 506 -8.89 9.94 17.30
N ILE A 507 -9.48 10.97 16.69
CA ILE A 507 -9.49 11.16 15.24
C ILE A 507 -8.24 11.95 14.84
N HIS A 508 -7.36 11.32 14.07
CA HIS A 508 -6.23 11.99 13.43
C HIS A 508 -6.54 12.22 11.97
N TRP A 509 -6.05 13.31 11.40
CA TRP A 509 -6.32 13.64 10.01
C TRP A 509 -5.27 14.54 9.38
N ILE A 510 -5.30 14.60 8.04
CA ILE A 510 -4.51 15.52 7.23
C ILE A 510 -5.30 15.96 6.01
N HIS A 511 -5.11 17.21 5.57
CA HIS A 511 -5.82 17.81 4.45
C HIS A 511 -4.89 18.14 3.28
N ARG A 512 -5.33 17.78 2.07
CA ARG A 512 -4.73 18.19 0.79
C ARG A 512 -5.79 18.83 -0.10
N LYS A 513 -5.33 19.74 -0.95
CA LYS A 513 -6.16 20.41 -1.96
C LYS A 513 -5.60 20.17 -3.36
N ASP A 514 -6.38 19.52 -4.20
CA ASP A 514 -6.01 19.15 -5.57
C ASP A 514 -6.90 19.87 -6.60
N GLY A 515 -6.38 20.96 -7.16
CA GLY A 515 -7.19 21.92 -7.92
C GLY A 515 -8.31 22.46 -7.05
N GLU A 516 -9.55 22.18 -7.45
CA GLU A 516 -10.72 22.52 -6.65
C GLU A 516 -10.97 21.50 -5.54
N ALA A 517 -10.67 20.21 -5.72
CA ALA A 517 -11.03 19.12 -4.80
C ALA A 517 -10.31 19.21 -3.44
N ASP A 518 -11.04 18.88 -2.37
CA ASP A 518 -10.50 18.75 -1.02
C ASP A 518 -10.44 17.27 -0.63
N ILE A 519 -9.29 16.83 -0.11
CA ILE A 519 -8.99 15.44 0.23
C ILE A 519 -8.56 15.40 1.70
N TYR A 520 -9.35 14.75 2.54
CA TYR A 520 -9.05 14.55 3.95
C TYR A 520 -8.76 13.07 4.21
N PHE A 521 -7.56 12.73 4.66
CA PHE A 521 -7.31 11.41 5.24
C PHE A 521 -7.73 11.44 6.71
N VAL A 522 -8.62 10.55 7.13
CA VAL A 522 -9.19 10.51 8.48
C VAL A 522 -8.97 9.13 9.07
N ALA A 523 -8.27 9.05 10.20
CA ALA A 523 -7.88 7.80 10.84
C ALA A 523 -8.36 7.73 12.30
N ASN A 524 -8.97 6.59 12.65
CA ASN A 524 -9.24 6.24 14.04
C ASN A 524 -7.96 5.74 14.72
N ALA A 525 -7.42 6.51 15.66
CA ALA A 525 -6.21 6.17 16.41
C ALA A 525 -6.44 5.22 17.60
N LYS A 526 -7.70 4.81 17.86
CA LYS A 526 -8.07 3.95 18.99
C LYS A 526 -8.27 2.48 18.60
N ASP A 527 -8.15 1.62 19.60
CA ASP A 527 -8.38 0.17 19.49
C ASP A 527 -9.87 -0.21 19.58
N SER A 528 -10.77 0.76 19.45
CA SER A 528 -12.22 0.62 19.54
C SER A 528 -12.92 1.34 18.39
N THR A 529 -14.13 0.91 18.04
CA THR A 529 -15.00 1.67 17.12
C THR A 529 -15.31 3.06 17.66
N LEU A 530 -15.24 4.08 16.81
CA LEU A 530 -15.62 5.46 17.07
C LEU A 530 -16.77 5.87 16.15
N THR A 531 -17.74 6.59 16.70
CA THR A 531 -18.74 7.32 15.91
C THR A 531 -18.47 8.80 16.13
N THR A 532 -18.28 9.56 15.06
CA THR A 532 -17.92 10.97 15.12
C THR A 532 -18.60 11.77 14.03
N THR A 533 -18.89 13.04 14.32
CA THR A 533 -19.28 14.05 13.34
C THR A 533 -18.06 14.89 13.00
N LEU A 534 -17.63 14.81 11.74
CA LEU A 534 -16.61 15.69 11.18
C LEU A 534 -17.29 16.98 10.72
N THR A 535 -16.76 18.14 11.11
CA THR A 535 -17.25 19.45 10.65
C THR A 535 -16.17 20.12 9.81
N LEU A 536 -16.47 20.38 8.55
CA LEU A 536 -15.58 20.98 7.56
C LEU A 536 -15.95 22.44 7.34
N SER A 537 -14.95 23.32 7.28
CA SER A 537 -15.12 24.75 7.00
C SER A 537 -15.29 25.04 5.50
N LEU A 538 -16.11 24.24 4.81
CA LEU A 538 -16.46 24.39 3.40
C LEU A 538 -17.86 23.80 3.11
N SER A 539 -18.57 24.33 2.09
CA SER A 539 -19.92 23.88 1.69
C SER A 539 -20.09 23.78 0.18
N GLY A 540 -21.24 23.24 -0.26
CA GLY A 540 -21.63 23.21 -1.67
C GLY A 540 -20.96 22.10 -2.48
N ARG A 541 -20.54 21.03 -1.80
CA ARG A 541 -19.94 19.83 -2.41
C ARG A 541 -20.44 18.57 -1.75
N ILE A 542 -20.53 17.49 -2.54
CA ILE A 542 -20.95 16.19 -2.03
C ILE A 542 -19.75 15.52 -1.34
N PRO A 543 -19.88 15.11 -0.06
CA PRO A 543 -18.87 14.33 0.61
C PRO A 543 -18.88 12.88 0.14
N GLU A 544 -17.74 12.38 -0.31
CA GLU A 544 -17.51 10.99 -0.70
C GLU A 544 -16.59 10.29 0.30
N ILE A 545 -16.88 9.03 0.62
CA ILE A 545 -16.07 8.17 1.48
C ILE A 545 -15.34 7.14 0.64
N TRP A 546 -14.02 7.26 0.61
CA TRP A 546 -13.12 6.42 -0.16
C TRP A 546 -12.35 5.52 0.81
N ASP A 547 -12.48 4.20 0.64
CA ASP A 547 -11.88 3.20 1.53
C ASP A 547 -10.59 2.65 0.91
N PRO A 548 -9.41 3.03 1.43
CA PRO A 548 -8.12 2.59 0.88
C PRO A 548 -7.83 1.11 1.13
N GLU A 549 -8.57 0.40 1.98
CA GLU A 549 -8.39 -1.03 2.20
C GLU A 549 -8.98 -1.84 1.04
N THR A 550 -10.22 -1.51 0.67
CA THR A 550 -10.95 -2.18 -0.42
C THR A 550 -10.62 -1.58 -1.78
N GLY A 551 -10.23 -0.30 -1.84
CA GLY A 551 -10.14 0.45 -3.09
C GLY A 551 -11.52 0.67 -3.68
N THR A 552 -12.48 1.09 -2.87
CA THR A 552 -13.84 1.44 -3.30
C THR A 552 -14.22 2.79 -2.71
N TRP A 553 -15.24 3.43 -3.27
CA TRP A 553 -15.78 4.66 -2.71
C TRP A 553 -17.31 4.69 -2.82
N SER A 554 -17.94 5.51 -1.98
CA SER A 554 -19.37 5.78 -2.01
C SER A 554 -19.66 7.22 -1.59
N MET A 555 -20.85 7.72 -1.89
CA MET A 555 -21.33 8.96 -1.27
C MET A 555 -21.50 8.75 0.23
N ALA A 556 -21.27 9.79 1.04
CA ALA A 556 -21.55 9.72 2.46
C ALA A 556 -23.06 9.59 2.68
N GLU A 557 -23.48 8.68 3.55
CA GLU A 557 -24.90 8.42 3.83
C GLU A 557 -25.49 9.43 4.81
N THR A 558 -24.68 9.98 5.72
CA THR A 558 -25.12 10.91 6.77
C THR A 558 -24.29 12.18 6.75
N TRP A 559 -24.81 13.21 6.11
CA TRP A 559 -24.16 14.51 6.01
C TRP A 559 -25.17 15.66 5.89
N THR A 560 -24.70 16.85 6.22
CA THR A 560 -25.40 18.11 5.97
C THR A 560 -24.48 19.15 5.36
N SER A 561 -25.01 20.08 4.58
CA SER A 561 -24.27 21.26 4.11
C SER A 561 -25.11 22.52 4.24
N ALA A 562 -24.64 23.46 5.07
CA ALA A 562 -25.31 24.72 5.38
C ALA A 562 -24.30 25.76 5.89
N GLU A 563 -24.60 27.05 5.68
CA GLU A 563 -23.86 28.18 6.29
C GLU A 563 -22.33 28.16 6.07
N GLY A 564 -21.86 27.68 4.91
CA GLY A 564 -20.42 27.59 4.62
C GLY A 564 -19.72 26.38 5.24
N MET A 565 -20.47 25.47 5.87
CA MET A 565 -19.97 24.27 6.51
C MET A 565 -20.59 23.00 5.95
N THR A 566 -19.85 21.90 6.04
CA THR A 566 -20.33 20.55 5.73
C THR A 566 -20.05 19.66 6.93
N GLN A 567 -21.06 18.94 7.40
CA GLN A 567 -20.92 17.99 8.48
C GLN A 567 -21.11 16.58 7.95
N VAL A 568 -20.25 15.64 8.34
CA VAL A 568 -20.32 14.25 7.91
C VAL A 568 -20.21 13.36 9.14
N ARG A 569 -21.20 12.50 9.37
CA ARG A 569 -21.18 11.55 10.47
C ARG A 569 -20.62 10.21 10.00
N LEU A 570 -19.60 9.70 10.68
CA LEU A 570 -18.90 8.48 10.32
C LEU A 570 -18.81 7.52 11.50
N GLN A 571 -18.91 6.23 11.18
CA GLN A 571 -18.53 5.15 12.09
C GLN A 571 -17.21 4.53 11.58
N LEU A 572 -16.14 4.76 12.33
CA LEU A 572 -14.82 4.22 12.06
C LEU A 572 -14.54 3.08 13.02
N THR A 573 -14.54 1.84 12.53
CA THR A 573 -14.17 0.66 13.32
C THR A 573 -12.72 0.75 13.83
N THR A 574 -12.33 -0.14 14.72
CA THR A 574 -10.97 -0.21 15.28
C THR A 574 -9.89 -0.01 14.20
N ARG A 575 -9.06 1.03 14.37
CA ARG A 575 -7.95 1.38 13.46
C ARG A 575 -8.32 1.54 11.99
N ARG A 576 -9.59 1.82 11.66
CA ARG A 576 -10.02 2.12 10.30
C ARG A 576 -9.60 3.54 9.92
N ALA A 577 -9.19 3.71 8.68
CA ALA A 577 -8.97 5.02 8.09
C ALA A 577 -9.65 5.10 6.72
N VAL A 578 -10.13 6.28 6.36
CA VAL A 578 -10.81 6.56 5.09
C VAL A 578 -10.33 7.89 4.54
N PHE A 579 -10.53 8.10 3.24
CA PHE A 579 -10.48 9.43 2.66
C PHE A 579 -11.89 10.01 2.57
N LEU A 580 -12.05 11.23 3.04
CA LEU A 580 -13.22 12.06 2.77
C LEU A 580 -12.86 13.02 1.64
N VAL A 581 -13.47 12.83 0.47
CA VAL A 581 -13.17 13.57 -0.76
C VAL A 581 -14.36 14.45 -1.13
N LEU A 582 -14.12 15.74 -1.39
CA LEU A 582 -15.15 16.70 -1.80
C LEU A 582 -14.76 17.34 -3.14
N ARG A 583 -15.21 16.74 -4.24
CA ARG A 583 -14.85 17.14 -5.61
C ARG A 583 -16.03 17.63 -6.45
N GLU A 584 -17.21 17.03 -6.29
CA GLU A 584 -18.41 17.39 -7.07
C GLU A 584 -19.18 18.51 -6.39
N GLN A 585 -19.58 19.53 -7.18
CA GLN A 585 -20.41 20.63 -6.69
C GLN A 585 -21.86 20.19 -6.50
N THR A 586 -22.53 20.73 -5.47
CA THR A 586 -23.94 20.48 -5.21
C THR A 586 -24.62 21.67 -4.54
N THR A 587 -25.93 21.80 -4.75
CA THR A 587 -26.81 22.66 -3.97
C THR A 587 -27.60 21.89 -2.92
N GLU A 588 -27.44 20.57 -2.86
CA GLU A 588 -28.11 19.72 -1.87
C GLU A 588 -27.57 19.99 -0.46
N GLN A 589 -28.47 19.99 0.51
CA GLN A 589 -28.12 20.15 1.92
C GLN A 589 -27.79 18.83 2.61
N GLY A 590 -27.83 17.70 1.89
CA GLY A 590 -27.62 16.35 2.42
C GLY A 590 -28.86 15.76 3.12
N PRO A 591 -28.85 14.43 3.37
CA PRO A 591 -29.98 13.70 3.94
C PRO A 591 -30.14 13.88 5.47
N GLY A 592 -29.19 14.55 6.13
CA GLY A 592 -29.18 14.75 7.58
C GLY A 592 -28.07 13.95 8.30
N LEU A 593 -27.91 14.21 9.60
CA LEU A 593 -26.92 13.53 10.47
C LEU A 593 -27.52 12.40 11.32
N MET A 594 -28.81 12.12 11.15
CA MET A 594 -29.47 11.01 11.82
C MET A 594 -29.15 9.73 11.04
N PRO A 595 -28.51 8.71 11.64
CA PRO A 595 -28.33 7.44 10.98
C PRO A 595 -29.69 6.79 10.69
N HIS A 596 -29.79 6.07 9.58
CA HIS A 596 -30.90 5.14 9.38
C HIS A 596 -30.96 4.17 10.57
N GLN A 597 -32.17 3.82 11.04
CA GLN A 597 -32.28 2.82 12.10
C GLN A 597 -31.62 1.53 11.62
N PRO A 598 -30.70 0.94 12.40
CA PRO A 598 -30.08 -0.32 12.01
C PRO A 598 -31.17 -1.38 11.87
N ALA A 599 -31.20 -2.04 10.71
CA ALA A 599 -32.11 -3.14 10.47
C ALA A 599 -31.88 -4.23 11.54
N SER A 600 -32.95 -4.92 11.96
CA SER A 600 -32.82 -6.03 12.92
C SER A 600 -31.95 -7.13 12.29
N VAL A 601 -30.76 -7.36 12.87
CA VAL A 601 -29.84 -8.41 12.44
C VAL A 601 -30.23 -9.73 13.10
N GLU A 602 -30.47 -10.76 12.31
CA GLU A 602 -30.61 -12.14 12.82
C GLU A 602 -29.24 -12.81 12.80
N GLU A 603 -28.83 -13.41 13.92
CA GLU A 603 -27.52 -14.04 14.08
C GLU A 603 -27.63 -15.56 14.21
N ILE A 604 -26.87 -16.29 13.39
CA ILE A 604 -26.76 -17.75 13.44
C ILE A 604 -25.34 -18.11 13.86
N VAL A 605 -25.18 -18.62 15.08
CA VAL A 605 -23.86 -19.08 15.59
C VAL A 605 -23.51 -20.44 14.98
N LEU A 606 -22.33 -20.54 14.38
CA LEU A 606 -21.84 -21.77 13.73
C LEU A 606 -21.15 -22.69 14.74
N ASN A 607 -21.91 -23.64 15.31
CA ASN A 607 -21.46 -24.54 16.38
C ASN A 607 -21.16 -25.99 15.94
N ASN A 608 -21.19 -26.31 14.63
CA ASN A 608 -20.83 -27.66 14.18
C ASN A 608 -19.31 -27.88 14.29
N PRO A 609 -18.83 -29.14 14.36
CA PRO A 609 -17.40 -29.43 14.35
C PRO A 609 -16.67 -28.84 13.14
N TRP A 610 -15.53 -28.22 13.39
CA TRP A 610 -14.61 -27.72 12.38
C TRP A 610 -13.54 -28.78 12.09
N ALA A 611 -13.41 -29.18 10.82
CA ALA A 611 -12.26 -29.95 10.36
C ALA A 611 -11.08 -29.00 10.07
N ILE A 612 -9.94 -29.25 10.69
CA ILE A 612 -8.79 -28.36 10.66
C ILE A 612 -7.61 -29.07 9.98
N LYS A 613 -6.99 -28.39 9.01
CA LYS A 613 -5.78 -28.87 8.33
C LYS A 613 -4.69 -27.80 8.35
N PHE A 614 -3.57 -28.12 8.98
CA PHE A 614 -2.36 -27.30 9.03
C PHE A 614 -1.54 -27.50 7.74
N ASP A 615 -0.76 -26.50 7.36
CA ASP A 615 0.01 -26.51 6.10
C ASP A 615 1.15 -27.55 6.09
N ASP A 616 1.60 -27.97 7.28
CA ASP A 616 2.54 -29.08 7.48
C ASP A 616 1.89 -30.47 7.41
N GLY A 617 0.58 -30.52 7.11
CA GLY A 617 -0.18 -31.75 6.89
C GLY A 617 -0.89 -32.30 8.11
N LYS A 618 -0.69 -31.72 9.30
CA LYS A 618 -1.42 -32.12 10.51
C LYS A 618 -2.92 -31.83 10.38
N THR A 619 -3.75 -32.69 10.98
CA THR A 619 -5.21 -32.52 11.03
C THR A 619 -5.73 -32.57 12.45
N ALA A 620 -6.84 -31.87 12.71
CA ALA A 620 -7.59 -31.89 13.96
C ALA A 620 -9.09 -31.69 13.67
N GLU A 621 -9.96 -31.96 14.64
CA GLU A 621 -11.39 -31.66 14.57
C GLU A 621 -11.84 -31.06 15.90
N TRP A 622 -12.43 -29.87 15.90
CA TRP A 622 -12.85 -29.16 17.11
C TRP A 622 -14.27 -28.62 16.97
N THR A 623 -15.15 -28.97 17.92
CA THR A 623 -16.47 -28.34 18.06
C THR A 623 -16.37 -27.00 18.79
N SER A 624 -15.56 -26.93 19.83
CA SER A 624 -15.22 -25.66 20.50
C SER A 624 -13.89 -25.17 19.96
N LEU A 625 -13.90 -24.00 19.32
CA LEU A 625 -12.69 -23.33 18.88
C LEU A 625 -11.81 -22.98 20.09
N LEU A 626 -10.52 -23.32 20.01
CA LEU A 626 -9.53 -23.11 21.07
C LEU A 626 -8.28 -22.42 20.48
N PRO A 627 -7.60 -21.56 21.26
CA PRO A 627 -6.30 -21.01 20.87
C PRO A 627 -5.27 -22.14 20.65
N TRP A 628 -4.51 -22.10 19.55
CA TRP A 628 -3.57 -23.17 19.22
C TRP A 628 -2.51 -23.40 20.29
N ASN A 629 -2.01 -22.32 20.91
CA ASN A 629 -1.01 -22.32 21.97
C ASN A 629 -1.47 -23.00 23.27
N GLU A 630 -2.75 -23.33 23.41
CA GLU A 630 -3.33 -24.06 24.54
C GLU A 630 -3.56 -25.54 24.22
N SER A 631 -3.24 -25.98 23.00
CA SER A 631 -3.34 -27.38 22.60
C SER A 631 -2.39 -28.27 23.40
N SER A 632 -2.84 -29.50 23.71
CA SER A 632 -2.00 -30.54 24.30
C SER A 632 -1.09 -31.24 23.27
N ASP A 633 -1.29 -31.03 21.97
CA ASP A 633 -0.39 -31.52 20.92
C ASP A 633 0.68 -30.46 20.63
N ASP A 634 1.94 -30.76 20.95
CA ASP A 634 3.05 -29.82 20.77
C ASP A 634 3.22 -29.35 19.32
N ASN A 635 2.80 -30.15 18.32
CA ASN A 635 2.86 -29.72 16.92
C ASN A 635 1.86 -28.60 16.60
N ILE A 636 0.75 -28.55 17.33
CA ILE A 636 -0.26 -27.49 17.23
C ILE A 636 0.09 -26.33 18.17
N LYS A 637 0.50 -26.65 19.41
CA LYS A 637 0.88 -25.68 20.44
C LYS A 637 1.94 -24.69 19.97
N TYR A 638 2.98 -25.20 19.31
CA TYR A 638 4.09 -24.42 18.78
C TYR A 638 3.96 -24.18 17.27
N TYR A 639 2.75 -24.22 16.72
CA TYR A 639 2.55 -24.03 15.30
C TYR A 639 2.73 -22.56 14.90
N SER A 640 3.43 -22.33 13.79
CA SER A 640 3.40 -21.05 13.07
C SER A 640 3.26 -21.32 11.58
N GLY A 641 2.24 -20.71 10.96
CA GLY A 641 1.87 -21.00 9.58
C GLY A 641 0.38 -20.77 9.35
N THR A 642 -0.19 -21.43 8.35
CA THR A 642 -1.61 -21.31 7.99
C THR A 642 -2.37 -22.60 8.30
N ALA A 643 -3.51 -22.50 9.00
CA ALA A 643 -4.41 -23.63 9.21
C ALA A 643 -5.77 -23.35 8.54
N ARG A 644 -6.27 -24.31 7.76
CA ARG A 644 -7.59 -24.26 7.13
C ARG A 644 -8.63 -24.88 8.05
N TYR A 645 -9.64 -24.11 8.41
CA TYR A 645 -10.85 -24.57 9.08
C TYR A 645 -11.92 -24.83 8.03
N THR A 646 -12.57 -25.98 8.07
CA THR A 646 -13.65 -26.36 7.14
C THR A 646 -14.89 -26.77 7.91
N GLN A 647 -16.04 -26.23 7.55
CA GLN A 647 -17.34 -26.63 8.09
C GLN A 647 -18.40 -26.57 6.99
N HIS A 648 -19.42 -27.42 7.10
CA HIS A 648 -20.61 -27.35 6.25
C HIS A 648 -21.74 -26.56 6.93
N LEU A 649 -22.41 -25.72 6.14
CA LEU A 649 -23.57 -24.92 6.51
C LEU A 649 -24.74 -25.28 5.59
N TYR A 650 -25.85 -25.72 6.17
CA TYR A 650 -27.08 -25.97 5.41
C TYR A 650 -28.03 -24.77 5.55
N LEU A 651 -28.41 -24.17 4.43
CA LEU A 651 -29.44 -23.15 4.35
C LEU A 651 -30.63 -23.72 3.58
N LYS A 652 -31.79 -23.92 4.21
CA LYS A 652 -32.97 -24.51 3.55
C LYS A 652 -33.30 -23.82 2.22
N GLU A 653 -33.28 -22.50 2.23
CA GLU A 653 -33.37 -21.62 1.07
C GLU A 653 -32.56 -20.35 1.35
N LEU A 654 -32.05 -19.72 0.29
CA LEU A 654 -31.32 -18.45 0.41
C LEU A 654 -32.31 -17.31 0.27
N ASP A 655 -32.55 -16.59 1.36
CA ASP A 655 -33.47 -15.44 1.37
C ASP A 655 -32.77 -14.21 0.82
N ARG A 656 -33.14 -13.80 -0.39
CA ARG A 656 -32.54 -12.66 -1.08
C ARG A 656 -32.94 -11.30 -0.52
N ASN A 657 -33.85 -11.26 0.46
CA ASN A 657 -34.14 -10.03 1.21
C ASN A 657 -33.07 -9.71 2.26
N TYR A 658 -32.07 -10.59 2.42
CA TYR A 658 -30.97 -10.41 3.34
C TYR A 658 -29.63 -10.44 2.63
N ASN A 659 -28.73 -9.58 3.09
CA ASN A 659 -27.29 -9.77 2.96
C ASN A 659 -26.80 -10.68 4.09
N TYR A 660 -25.82 -11.50 3.79
CA TYR A 660 -25.22 -12.47 4.69
C TYR A 660 -23.77 -12.11 4.96
N VAL A 661 -23.48 -11.66 6.18
CA VAL A 661 -22.14 -11.30 6.63
C VAL A 661 -21.63 -12.36 7.60
N LEU A 662 -20.43 -12.89 7.34
CA LEU A 662 -19.76 -13.81 8.25
C LEU A 662 -18.85 -13.01 9.18
N ASP A 663 -19.13 -13.04 10.48
CA ASP A 663 -18.26 -12.54 11.55
C ASP A 663 -17.45 -13.71 12.13
N LEU A 664 -16.12 -13.61 12.07
CA LEU A 664 -15.23 -14.63 12.60
C LEU A 664 -14.93 -14.48 14.10
N GLY A 665 -15.39 -13.39 14.73
CA GLY A 665 -15.09 -13.07 16.11
C GLY A 665 -13.59 -12.82 16.33
N GLU A 666 -13.00 -13.51 17.31
CA GLU A 666 -11.58 -13.37 17.61
C GLU A 666 -10.72 -14.23 16.65
N VAL A 667 -9.87 -13.57 15.86
CA VAL A 667 -8.87 -14.18 14.97
C VAL A 667 -7.48 -13.67 15.34
N LYS A 668 -6.51 -14.58 15.43
CA LYS A 668 -5.09 -14.24 15.59
C LYS A 668 -4.26 -14.93 14.49
N ASN A 669 -3.87 -14.23 13.42
CA ASN A 669 -3.94 -12.77 13.18
C ASN A 669 -4.57 -12.34 11.86
N LEU A 670 -4.65 -13.21 10.87
CA LEU A 670 -5.37 -12.96 9.62
C LEU A 670 -6.21 -14.17 9.23
N ALA A 671 -7.26 -13.96 8.43
CA ALA A 671 -8.07 -15.02 7.86
C ALA A 671 -8.35 -14.77 6.37
N VAL A 672 -8.33 -15.80 5.54
CA VAL A 672 -8.91 -15.78 4.18
C VAL A 672 -10.16 -16.64 4.20
N VAL A 673 -11.30 -16.04 3.88
CA VAL A 673 -12.61 -16.71 3.88
C VAL A 673 -12.96 -17.13 2.46
N LYS A 674 -13.33 -18.41 2.30
CA LYS A 674 -13.89 -18.96 1.07
C LYS A 674 -15.20 -19.64 1.35
N VAL A 675 -16.14 -19.47 0.43
CA VAL A 675 -17.44 -20.14 0.46
C VAL A 675 -17.64 -20.80 -0.88
N ASN A 676 -17.89 -22.12 -0.87
CA ASN A 676 -18.05 -22.92 -2.09
C ASN A 676 -16.89 -22.75 -3.10
N GLY A 677 -15.66 -22.60 -2.57
CA GLY A 677 -14.43 -22.39 -3.35
C GLY A 677 -14.17 -20.95 -3.82
N LYS A 678 -15.13 -20.02 -3.65
CA LYS A 678 -14.96 -18.60 -3.98
C LYS A 678 -14.35 -17.84 -2.80
N ILE A 679 -13.27 -17.10 -3.03
CA ILE A 679 -12.69 -16.20 -2.01
C ILE A 679 -13.64 -15.02 -1.81
N CYS A 680 -14.14 -14.84 -0.59
CA CYS A 680 -15.02 -13.72 -0.23
C CYS A 680 -14.23 -12.54 0.33
N GLY A 681 -13.09 -12.78 0.99
CA GLY A 681 -12.24 -11.71 1.50
C GLY A 681 -11.00 -12.20 2.24
N THR A 682 -10.03 -11.30 2.34
CA THR A 682 -8.84 -11.43 3.19
C THR A 682 -8.97 -10.45 4.35
N LEU A 683 -9.12 -10.98 5.55
CA LEU A 683 -9.38 -10.25 6.78
C LEU A 683 -8.10 -10.17 7.59
N TRP A 684 -7.42 -9.04 7.48
CA TRP A 684 -6.08 -8.83 8.04
C TRP A 684 -6.07 -7.81 9.20
N ARG A 685 -7.26 -7.33 9.61
CA ARG A 685 -7.49 -6.50 10.80
C ARG A 685 -8.92 -6.72 11.35
N PRO A 686 -9.17 -6.42 12.63
CA PRO A 686 -10.53 -6.41 13.17
C PRO A 686 -11.36 -5.20 12.67
N PRO A 687 -12.70 -5.30 12.65
CA PRO A 687 -13.47 -6.53 12.82
C PRO A 687 -13.21 -7.53 11.68
N PHE A 688 -13.19 -8.83 12.01
CA PHE A 688 -12.96 -9.90 11.03
C PHE A 688 -14.29 -10.32 10.42
N THR A 689 -14.92 -9.39 9.70
CA THR A 689 -16.22 -9.59 9.05
C THR A 689 -16.08 -9.54 7.53
N VAL A 690 -16.86 -10.35 6.82
CA VAL A 690 -16.89 -10.39 5.36
C VAL A 690 -18.28 -10.67 4.83
N ASP A 691 -18.69 -9.95 3.80
CA ASP A 691 -19.91 -10.27 3.05
C ASP A 691 -19.69 -11.55 2.24
N ILE A 692 -20.54 -12.57 2.47
CA ILE A 692 -20.52 -13.84 1.76
C ILE A 692 -21.79 -14.09 0.93
N THR A 693 -22.66 -13.08 0.81
CA THR A 693 -23.98 -13.16 0.15
C THR A 693 -23.89 -13.80 -1.22
N ASP A 694 -22.99 -13.29 -2.07
CA ASP A 694 -22.82 -13.72 -3.46
C ASP A 694 -22.13 -15.09 -3.61
N ALA A 695 -21.70 -15.71 -2.52
CA ALA A 695 -21.03 -17.01 -2.53
C ALA A 695 -21.89 -18.13 -1.93
N LEU A 696 -22.96 -17.77 -1.22
CA LEU A 696 -23.91 -18.72 -0.64
C LEU A 696 -24.90 -19.27 -1.67
N LEU A 697 -25.35 -20.49 -1.42
CA LEU A 697 -26.34 -21.23 -2.19
C LEU A 697 -27.47 -21.69 -1.27
N GLY A 698 -28.67 -21.90 -1.83
CA GLY A 698 -29.68 -22.71 -1.16
C GLY A 698 -29.22 -24.17 -1.10
N GLY A 699 -29.35 -24.80 0.06
CA GLY A 699 -28.85 -26.14 0.38
C GLY A 699 -27.52 -26.11 1.12
N ASP A 700 -26.66 -27.07 0.80
CA ASP A 700 -25.35 -27.23 1.43
C ASP A 700 -24.33 -26.20 0.92
N ASN A 701 -23.59 -25.63 1.86
CA ASN A 701 -22.50 -24.70 1.62
C ASN A 701 -21.24 -25.19 2.34
N THR A 702 -20.10 -25.08 1.69
CA THR A 702 -18.79 -25.36 2.31
C THR A 702 -18.11 -24.05 2.67
N LEU A 703 -17.84 -23.85 3.95
CA LEU A 703 -17.08 -22.72 4.48
C LEU A 703 -15.64 -23.18 4.71
N GLU A 704 -14.67 -22.46 4.13
CA GLU A 704 -13.25 -22.64 4.39
C GLU A 704 -12.63 -21.34 4.91
N ILE A 705 -11.93 -21.40 6.04
CA ILE A 705 -11.27 -20.23 6.65
C ILE A 705 -9.80 -20.57 6.85
N ASP A 706 -8.93 -19.98 6.03
CA ASP A 706 -7.47 -20.11 6.14
C ASP A 706 -6.96 -19.07 7.16
N VAL A 707 -6.58 -19.49 8.36
CA VAL A 707 -6.06 -18.59 9.42
C VAL A 707 -4.55 -18.68 9.53
N THR A 708 -3.87 -17.54 9.62
CA THR A 708 -2.41 -17.46 9.72
C THR A 708 -1.97 -16.66 10.95
N ASN A 709 -1.01 -17.18 11.70
CA ASN A 709 -0.44 -16.53 12.90
C ASN A 709 1.00 -15.98 12.64
N LEU A 710 1.78 -15.72 13.69
CA LEU A 710 3.16 -15.23 13.61
C LEU A 710 4.20 -16.31 13.96
N TRP A 711 5.45 -16.07 13.59
CA TRP A 711 6.59 -17.00 13.79
C TRP A 711 6.97 -17.29 15.24
N VAL A 712 6.57 -16.46 16.20
CA VAL A 712 7.01 -16.55 17.61
C VAL A 712 6.81 -17.95 18.18
N ASN A 713 5.62 -18.55 18.04
CA ASN A 713 5.31 -19.84 18.65
C ASN A 713 6.20 -20.96 18.13
N ARG A 714 6.47 -21.00 16.83
CA ARG A 714 7.37 -21.98 16.23
C ARG A 714 8.82 -21.78 16.65
N MET A 715 9.29 -20.53 16.73
CA MET A 715 10.65 -20.26 17.21
C MET A 715 10.83 -20.67 18.67
N VAL A 716 9.83 -20.43 19.54
CA VAL A 716 9.84 -20.93 20.93
C VAL A 716 9.77 -22.47 20.98
N GLY A 717 8.98 -23.09 20.10
CA GLY A 717 8.92 -24.54 19.99
C GLY A 717 10.23 -25.17 19.52
N ASP A 718 10.96 -24.50 18.64
CA ASP A 718 12.28 -24.96 18.20
C ASP A 718 13.29 -24.95 19.33
N GLU A 719 13.15 -24.08 20.33
CA GLU A 719 14.00 -24.09 21.51
C GLU A 719 13.87 -25.34 22.39
N GLN A 720 12.80 -26.12 22.22
CA GLN A 720 12.64 -27.41 22.89
C GLN A 720 13.55 -28.49 22.28
N GLU A 721 14.03 -28.30 21.05
CA GLU A 721 14.92 -29.22 20.34
C GLU A 721 16.40 -28.86 20.58
N PRO A 722 17.35 -29.80 20.42
CA PRO A 722 18.78 -29.49 20.43
C PRO A 722 19.14 -28.44 19.36
N ASP A 723 20.12 -27.59 19.66
CA ASP A 723 20.67 -26.65 18.66
C ASP A 723 21.42 -27.43 17.56
N ASP A 724 21.28 -26.98 16.31
CA ASP A 724 22.02 -27.45 15.13
C ASP A 724 22.83 -26.36 14.43
N VAL A 725 23.03 -25.26 15.14
CA VAL A 725 23.78 -24.07 14.77
C VAL A 725 24.64 -23.69 15.97
N GLU A 726 25.88 -23.26 15.74
CA GLU A 726 26.70 -22.66 16.80
C GLU A 726 26.30 -21.19 17.02
N TRP A 727 25.93 -20.85 18.25
CA TRP A 727 25.47 -19.52 18.64
C TRP A 727 26.55 -18.73 19.40
N SER A 728 26.50 -17.40 19.29
CA SER A 728 27.35 -16.49 20.05
C SER A 728 26.99 -16.47 21.55
N GLU A 729 27.79 -15.76 22.34
CA GLU A 729 27.34 -15.31 23.66
C GLU A 729 26.11 -14.39 23.55
N PRO A 730 25.26 -14.33 24.59
CA PRO A 730 24.08 -13.47 24.56
C PRO A 730 24.44 -12.00 24.39
N VAL A 731 23.70 -11.33 23.51
CA VAL A 731 23.84 -9.90 23.27
C VAL A 731 23.08 -9.13 24.35
N THR A 732 23.78 -8.25 25.05
CA THR A 732 23.21 -7.33 26.03
C THR A 732 22.72 -6.06 25.34
N PHE A 733 21.44 -5.72 25.50
CA PHE A 733 20.84 -4.54 24.87
C PHE A 733 20.82 -3.33 25.80
N SER A 734 21.90 -2.57 25.82
CA SER A 734 22.10 -1.43 26.73
C SER A 734 21.12 -0.26 26.55
N ALA A 735 20.47 -0.15 25.39
CA ALA A 735 19.47 0.89 25.13
C ALA A 735 18.14 0.64 25.86
N ALA A 736 17.85 -0.60 26.28
CA ALA A 736 16.66 -0.91 27.07
C ALA A 736 16.93 -0.85 28.59
N PRO A 737 15.90 -0.52 29.40
CA PRO A 737 16.01 -0.57 30.85
C PRO A 737 16.51 -1.94 31.34
N ASN A 738 17.44 -1.93 32.30
CA ASN A 738 18.09 -3.12 32.87
C ASN A 738 18.97 -3.92 31.89
N SER A 739 19.21 -3.43 30.67
CA SER A 739 20.12 -4.05 29.70
C SER A 739 19.87 -5.55 29.52
N PRO A 740 18.66 -5.97 29.12
CA PRO A 740 18.32 -7.38 28.99
C PRO A 740 19.16 -8.08 27.93
N SER A 741 19.30 -9.40 28.06
CA SER A 741 19.70 -10.26 26.96
C SER A 741 18.62 -10.25 25.88
N ILE A 742 19.02 -10.08 24.61
CA ILE A 742 18.09 -10.01 23.47
C ILE A 742 18.29 -11.12 22.45
N GLY A 743 19.17 -12.07 22.74
CA GLY A 743 19.42 -13.21 21.86
C GLY A 743 20.88 -13.45 21.54
N ARG A 744 21.14 -14.32 20.55
CA ARG A 744 22.47 -14.75 20.12
C ARG A 744 22.58 -14.72 18.60
N PHE A 745 23.73 -14.30 18.08
CA PHE A 745 24.02 -14.36 16.65
C PHE A 745 24.46 -15.76 16.23
N MET A 746 24.10 -16.18 15.02
CA MET A 746 24.71 -17.32 14.36
C MET A 746 26.20 -17.03 14.17
N LYS A 747 27.07 -17.95 14.61
CA LYS A 747 28.52 -17.79 14.46
C LYS A 747 29.01 -18.20 13.07
N GLU A 748 28.48 -19.30 12.56
CA GLU A 748 28.82 -19.86 11.27
C GLU A 748 27.58 -20.42 10.58
N VAL A 749 27.58 -20.37 9.24
CA VAL A 749 26.51 -20.98 8.45
C VAL A 749 26.75 -22.49 8.41
N PRO A 750 25.85 -23.31 8.96
CA PRO A 750 26.08 -24.75 9.01
C PRO A 750 26.07 -25.36 7.59
N GLU A 751 26.77 -26.49 7.43
CA GLU A 751 26.92 -27.15 6.14
C GLU A 751 25.56 -27.51 5.51
N TRP A 752 24.59 -27.95 6.33
CA TRP A 752 23.28 -28.32 5.84
C TRP A 752 22.52 -27.14 5.22
N LEU A 753 22.71 -25.92 5.76
CA LEU A 753 22.06 -24.72 5.27
C LEU A 753 22.76 -24.19 4.02
N SER A 754 24.09 -24.10 4.04
CA SER A 754 24.88 -23.62 2.91
C SER A 754 24.81 -24.51 1.68
N LYS A 755 24.67 -25.84 1.86
CA LYS A 755 24.57 -26.82 0.76
C LYS A 755 23.14 -27.30 0.48
N GLY A 756 22.13 -26.73 1.14
CA GLY A 756 20.73 -27.11 0.94
C GLY A 756 20.41 -28.57 1.27
N MET A 757 21.11 -29.16 2.25
CA MET A 757 20.88 -30.54 2.69
C MET A 757 19.70 -30.62 3.66
N ALA A 758 19.26 -31.85 3.95
CA ALA A 758 18.28 -32.10 4.99
C ALA A 758 18.81 -31.60 6.36
N ARG A 759 17.96 -30.88 7.09
CA ARG A 759 18.29 -30.36 8.42
C ARG A 759 18.42 -31.53 9.42
N PRO A 760 19.46 -31.54 10.29
CA PRO A 760 19.73 -32.68 11.16
C PRO A 760 18.79 -32.78 12.38
N THR A 761 18.02 -31.73 12.68
CA THR A 761 17.06 -31.69 13.80
C THR A 761 15.64 -31.48 13.31
N LYS A 762 14.68 -31.53 14.25
CA LYS A 762 13.27 -31.24 13.99
C LYS A 762 12.93 -29.73 14.00
N ARG A 763 13.91 -28.86 14.26
CA ARG A 763 13.72 -27.40 14.23
C ARG A 763 13.23 -26.99 12.85
N LYS A 764 12.26 -26.07 12.78
CA LYS A 764 11.64 -25.65 11.51
C LYS A 764 12.12 -24.27 11.05
N ALA A 765 12.24 -23.31 11.96
CA ALA A 765 12.63 -21.94 11.66
C ALA A 765 14.15 -21.80 11.46
N VAL A 766 14.55 -20.99 10.49
CA VAL A 766 15.94 -20.60 10.22
C VAL A 766 16.04 -19.08 10.37
N VAL A 767 16.96 -18.63 11.21
CA VAL A 767 17.26 -17.22 11.50
C VAL A 767 18.75 -17.03 11.70
N SER A 768 19.29 -15.88 11.30
CA SER A 768 20.69 -15.51 11.60
C SER A 768 20.88 -14.94 13.01
N MET A 769 19.78 -14.59 13.70
CA MET A 769 19.76 -14.24 15.12
C MET A 769 18.64 -14.98 15.86
N LYS A 770 19.01 -15.62 16.97
CA LYS A 770 18.13 -16.35 17.88
C LYS A 770 17.59 -15.41 18.95
N PHE A 771 16.29 -15.14 18.95
CA PHE A 771 15.65 -14.12 19.81
C PHE A 771 14.94 -14.67 21.06
N PHE A 772 14.62 -15.96 21.07
CA PHE A 772 13.71 -16.54 22.06
C PHE A 772 14.38 -17.68 22.84
N GLU A 773 13.88 -17.88 24.06
CA GLU A 773 14.28 -18.94 24.98
C GLU A 773 13.11 -19.93 25.19
N ARG A 774 13.40 -21.11 25.75
CA ARG A 774 12.44 -22.21 25.96
C ARG A 774 11.17 -21.83 26.72
N ASP A 775 11.26 -20.89 27.64
CA ASP A 775 10.20 -20.44 28.54
C ASP A 775 9.55 -19.13 28.10
N THR A 776 9.91 -18.62 26.92
CA THR A 776 9.28 -17.43 26.34
C THR A 776 7.77 -17.66 26.20
N PRO A 777 6.91 -16.74 26.68
CA PRO A 777 5.47 -16.89 26.55
C PRO A 777 5.00 -17.00 25.09
N LEU A 778 4.15 -17.99 24.81
CA LEU A 778 3.52 -18.18 23.51
C LEU A 778 2.46 -17.11 23.24
N LEU A 779 2.26 -16.79 21.97
CA LEU A 779 1.19 -15.93 21.51
C LEU A 779 -0.11 -16.71 21.31
N ARG A 780 -1.24 -16.12 21.69
CA ARG A 780 -2.57 -16.60 21.29
C ARG A 780 -2.67 -16.62 19.77
N SER A 781 -3.16 -17.71 19.19
CA SER A 781 -3.22 -17.91 17.73
C SER A 781 -4.39 -18.80 17.31
N GLY A 782 -4.88 -18.58 16.08
CA GLY A 782 -5.96 -19.36 15.48
C GLY A 782 -7.29 -18.64 15.36
N LEU A 783 -8.30 -19.39 14.91
CA LEU A 783 -9.72 -18.98 14.92
C LEU A 783 -10.30 -19.35 16.28
N MET A 784 -10.71 -18.35 17.06
CA MET A 784 -11.27 -18.56 18.41
C MET A 784 -12.77 -18.23 18.46
N GLY A 785 -13.28 -17.46 17.51
CA GLY A 785 -14.72 -17.22 17.38
C GLY A 785 -15.26 -16.23 18.43
N PRO A 786 -16.57 -16.28 18.70
CA PRO A 786 -17.56 -17.13 18.01
C PRO A 786 -17.65 -16.77 16.52
N VAL A 787 -17.91 -17.78 15.67
CA VAL A 787 -18.19 -17.55 14.25
C VAL A 787 -19.70 -17.42 14.07
N VAL A 788 -20.14 -16.29 13.53
CA VAL A 788 -21.55 -15.92 13.42
C VAL A 788 -21.88 -15.56 11.98
N LEU A 789 -22.96 -16.12 11.46
CA LEU A 789 -23.57 -15.67 10.22
C LEU A 789 -24.67 -14.65 10.55
N GLN A 790 -24.43 -13.40 10.18
CA GLN A 790 -25.36 -12.30 10.34
C GLN A 790 -26.23 -12.16 9.09
N LYS A 791 -27.54 -12.19 9.27
CA LYS A 791 -28.54 -11.90 8.24
C LYS A 791 -29.00 -10.45 8.42
N ILE A 792 -28.63 -9.60 7.47
CA ILE A 792 -28.90 -8.16 7.49
C ILE A 792 -29.95 -7.86 6.40
N PRO A 793 -31.15 -7.38 6.74
CA PRO A 793 -32.15 -7.00 5.75
C PRO A 793 -31.61 -5.96 4.75
N THR A 794 -31.93 -6.08 3.46
CA THR A 794 -31.45 -5.19 2.37
C THR A 794 -32.19 -3.84 2.28
N ASP A 795 -32.60 -3.30 3.44
CA ASP A 795 -33.53 -2.17 3.69
C ASP A 795 -35.02 -2.50 3.77
N ALA A 796 -35.62 -1.97 4.84
CA ALA A 796 -36.95 -2.14 5.39
C ALA A 796 -38.11 -1.95 4.38
N GLU A 797 -39.18 -2.70 4.65
CA GLU A 797 -40.45 -2.74 3.94
C GLU A 797 -40.96 -1.36 3.45
N GLN A 798 -41.24 -1.26 2.16
CA GLN A 798 -42.45 -0.56 1.70
C GLN A 798 -43.38 -1.60 1.08
N PRO A 799 -44.68 -1.63 1.43
CA PRO A 799 -45.62 -2.57 0.87
C PRO A 799 -46.00 -2.15 -0.55
N SER A 800 -45.32 -2.69 -1.57
CA SER A 800 -45.95 -2.77 -2.89
C SER A 800 -46.95 -3.92 -2.86
N THR A 801 -48.22 -3.67 -3.19
CA THR A 801 -49.20 -4.76 -3.34
C THR A 801 -48.84 -5.59 -4.57
N GLU A 802 -48.25 -6.76 -4.35
CA GLU A 802 -48.08 -7.76 -5.39
C GLU A 802 -49.35 -8.61 -5.51
N GLU A 803 -49.83 -8.81 -6.73
CA GLU A 803 -50.94 -9.72 -7.02
C GLU A 803 -50.53 -10.81 -8.03
N GLU A 804 -51.02 -12.04 -7.83
CA GLU A 804 -50.90 -13.08 -8.86
C GLU A 804 -51.83 -12.73 -10.03
N LEU A 805 -51.29 -12.76 -11.24
CA LEU A 805 -52.03 -12.46 -12.46
C LEU A 805 -51.81 -13.54 -13.51
N ARG A 806 -52.91 -14.12 -13.99
CA ARG A 806 -52.91 -15.11 -15.08
C ARG A 806 -53.43 -14.50 -16.38
N ILE A 807 -52.64 -14.61 -17.45
CA ILE A 807 -52.99 -14.09 -18.78
C ILE A 807 -53.25 -15.27 -19.72
N LYS A 808 -54.45 -15.35 -20.28
CA LYS A 808 -54.83 -16.42 -21.20
C LYS A 808 -54.20 -16.21 -22.59
N HIS A 809 -53.44 -17.20 -23.08
CA HIS A 809 -52.88 -17.20 -24.43
C HIS A 809 -52.92 -18.62 -25.02
N GLY A 810 -53.77 -18.82 -26.04
CA GLY A 810 -53.95 -20.14 -26.65
C GLY A 810 -54.46 -21.17 -25.64
N LYS A 811 -53.70 -22.26 -25.45
CA LYS A 811 -53.98 -23.33 -24.47
C LYS A 811 -53.41 -23.06 -23.07
N HIS A 812 -52.58 -22.02 -22.92
CA HIS A 812 -51.86 -21.73 -21.68
C HIS A 812 -52.54 -20.59 -20.91
N GLU A 813 -52.54 -20.69 -19.58
CA GLU A 813 -52.76 -19.57 -18.67
C GLU A 813 -51.40 -19.14 -18.13
N ILE A 814 -50.85 -18.07 -18.69
CA ILE A 814 -49.52 -17.56 -18.35
C ILE A 814 -49.55 -17.05 -16.92
N TYR A 815 -48.84 -17.72 -16.03
CA TYR A 815 -48.69 -17.30 -14.65
C TYR A 815 -47.68 -16.15 -14.55
N GLY A 816 -47.99 -15.15 -13.72
CA GLY A 816 -47.05 -14.12 -13.33
C GLY A 816 -47.51 -13.35 -12.10
N VAL A 817 -46.68 -12.39 -11.68
CA VAL A 817 -46.92 -11.50 -10.56
C VAL A 817 -46.87 -10.07 -11.08
N LEU A 818 -47.90 -9.30 -10.76
CA LEU A 818 -47.98 -7.88 -11.03
C LEU A 818 -47.73 -7.10 -9.73
N SER A 819 -46.83 -6.13 -9.78
CA SER A 819 -46.64 -5.15 -8.73
C SER A 819 -47.04 -3.77 -9.23
N THR A 820 -47.81 -3.06 -8.41
CA THR A 820 -48.29 -1.70 -8.73
C THR A 820 -47.69 -0.72 -7.72
N PRO A 821 -47.13 0.41 -8.16
CA PRO A 821 -46.63 1.47 -7.27
C PRO A 821 -47.74 2.01 -6.36
N ASP A 822 -47.43 2.24 -5.09
CA ASP A 822 -48.35 2.87 -4.14
C ASP A 822 -48.28 4.40 -4.29
N ASN A 823 -49.00 4.94 -5.30
CA ASN A 823 -49.14 6.37 -5.52
C ASN A 823 -50.51 6.73 -6.14
N ASP A 824 -50.88 8.02 -6.13
CA ASP A 824 -52.19 8.51 -6.58
C ASP A 824 -52.38 8.52 -8.13
N GLN A 825 -51.46 7.93 -8.90
CA GLN A 825 -51.48 7.99 -10.36
C GLN A 825 -52.56 7.05 -10.94
N LYS A 826 -53.48 7.59 -11.75
CA LYS A 826 -54.56 6.77 -12.37
C LYS A 826 -54.09 5.84 -13.49
N ARG A 827 -52.90 6.09 -14.07
CA ARG A 827 -52.31 5.31 -15.15
C ARG A 827 -50.80 5.26 -15.00
N HIS A 828 -50.24 4.06 -14.92
CA HIS A 828 -48.80 3.89 -14.72
C HIS A 828 -48.10 3.44 -16.01
N PRO A 829 -46.87 3.91 -16.28
CA PRO A 829 -46.00 3.21 -17.22
C PRO A 829 -45.75 1.78 -16.72
N ILE A 830 -45.40 0.85 -17.61
CA ILE A 830 -45.20 -0.55 -17.22
C ILE A 830 -43.89 -1.11 -17.76
N VAL A 831 -43.17 -1.86 -16.93
CA VAL A 831 -42.06 -2.72 -17.33
C VAL A 831 -42.49 -4.18 -17.26
N ILE A 832 -42.37 -4.89 -18.39
CA ILE A 832 -42.60 -6.33 -18.49
C ILE A 832 -41.23 -7.02 -18.48
N VAL A 833 -41.00 -7.86 -17.48
CA VAL A 833 -39.70 -8.49 -17.21
C VAL A 833 -39.70 -9.96 -17.66
N SER A 834 -38.82 -10.27 -18.61
CA SER A 834 -38.66 -11.60 -19.21
C SER A 834 -37.41 -12.31 -18.64
N HIS A 835 -37.61 -13.45 -17.97
CA HIS A 835 -36.51 -14.22 -17.40
C HIS A 835 -35.69 -14.98 -18.46
N GLY A 836 -34.48 -15.40 -18.08
CA GLY A 836 -33.60 -16.23 -18.92
C GLY A 836 -33.99 -17.72 -18.99
N PHE A 837 -33.14 -18.51 -19.65
CA PHE A 837 -33.32 -19.96 -19.78
C PHE A 837 -33.40 -20.63 -18.41
N ASN A 838 -34.38 -21.52 -18.23
CA ASN A 838 -34.67 -22.19 -16.95
C ASN A 838 -35.04 -21.26 -15.79
N GLY A 839 -35.32 -19.98 -16.07
CA GLY A 839 -35.81 -19.01 -15.10
C GLY A 839 -37.30 -19.12 -14.83
N THR A 840 -37.78 -18.22 -13.98
CA THR A 840 -39.18 -18.01 -13.60
C THR A 840 -39.38 -16.53 -13.23
N HIS A 841 -40.63 -16.11 -13.00
CA HIS A 841 -41.04 -14.80 -12.53
C HIS A 841 -40.25 -14.28 -11.32
N HIS A 842 -39.73 -15.16 -10.45
CA HIS A 842 -38.89 -14.78 -9.32
C HIS A 842 -37.66 -13.96 -9.71
N HIS A 843 -37.07 -14.20 -10.88
CA HIS A 843 -35.92 -13.43 -11.35
C HIS A 843 -36.32 -11.99 -11.68
N GLY A 844 -37.48 -11.82 -12.32
CA GLY A 844 -37.99 -10.50 -12.67
C GLY A 844 -38.44 -9.66 -11.47
N ARG A 845 -38.84 -10.31 -10.36
CA ARG A 845 -39.22 -9.63 -9.12
C ARG A 845 -38.08 -8.84 -8.49
N ASN A 846 -36.82 -9.20 -8.77
CA ASN A 846 -35.65 -8.47 -8.27
C ASN A 846 -35.59 -7.01 -8.74
N TYR A 847 -36.32 -6.65 -9.80
CA TYR A 847 -36.39 -5.28 -10.31
C TYR A 847 -37.56 -4.47 -9.72
N PHE A 848 -38.54 -5.11 -9.07
CA PHE A 848 -39.82 -4.48 -8.73
C PHE A 848 -39.67 -3.26 -7.82
N LYS A 849 -38.82 -3.35 -6.78
CA LYS A 849 -38.60 -2.23 -5.85
C LYS A 849 -38.14 -0.97 -6.59
N MET A 850 -37.02 -1.07 -7.31
CA MET A 850 -36.44 0.06 -8.06
C MET A 850 -37.42 0.60 -9.11
N LEU A 851 -38.15 -0.26 -9.81
CA LEU A 851 -39.09 0.15 -10.85
C LEU A 851 -40.36 0.80 -10.27
N ASN A 852 -40.88 0.29 -9.14
CA ASN A 852 -42.02 0.87 -8.44
C ASN A 852 -41.68 2.24 -7.84
N GLU A 853 -40.46 2.41 -7.30
CA GLU A 853 -39.94 3.72 -6.86
C GLU A 853 -39.93 4.76 -8.00
N LEU A 854 -39.74 4.30 -9.23
CA LEU A 854 -39.81 5.14 -10.44
C LEU A 854 -41.24 5.31 -10.98
N GLY A 855 -42.25 4.77 -10.28
CA GLY A 855 -43.66 4.86 -10.66
C GLY A 855 -44.11 3.87 -11.74
N TYR A 856 -43.31 2.84 -12.08
CA TYR A 856 -43.69 1.83 -13.05
C TYR A 856 -44.45 0.67 -12.42
N MET A 857 -45.56 0.26 -13.03
CA MET A 857 -46.09 -1.09 -12.84
C MET A 857 -45.06 -2.11 -13.34
N CYS A 858 -44.97 -3.24 -12.66
CA CYS A 858 -43.98 -4.27 -12.96
C CYS A 858 -44.65 -5.63 -13.11
N TYR A 859 -44.46 -6.29 -14.25
CA TYR A 859 -44.97 -7.64 -14.46
C TYR A 859 -43.84 -8.62 -14.76
N ALA A 860 -43.67 -9.60 -13.90
CA ALA A 860 -42.77 -10.74 -14.11
C ALA A 860 -43.61 -12.02 -14.24
N PHE A 861 -43.27 -12.88 -15.20
CA PHE A 861 -44.10 -14.01 -15.58
C PHE A 861 -43.26 -15.24 -15.90
N ASP A 862 -43.90 -16.40 -15.95
CA ASP A 862 -43.26 -17.67 -16.32
C ASP A 862 -43.53 -17.97 -17.80
N PHE A 863 -42.47 -18.06 -18.61
CA PHE A 863 -42.61 -18.57 -19.98
C PHE A 863 -43.17 -20.02 -19.96
N PRO A 864 -44.10 -20.36 -20.88
CA PRO A 864 -44.54 -21.74 -21.07
C PRO A 864 -43.36 -22.58 -21.56
N CYS A 865 -43.09 -23.69 -20.88
CA CYS A 865 -41.94 -24.57 -21.10
C CYS A 865 -40.57 -23.90 -20.87
N GLY A 866 -40.52 -22.68 -20.32
CA GLY A 866 -39.31 -21.87 -20.18
C GLY A 866 -38.34 -22.33 -19.09
N GLY A 867 -38.81 -23.14 -18.16
CA GLY A 867 -38.01 -23.70 -17.07
C GLY A 867 -38.73 -24.78 -16.29
N THR A 868 -37.97 -25.63 -15.59
CA THR A 868 -38.52 -26.75 -14.81
C THR A 868 -39.38 -26.29 -13.63
N GLY A 869 -39.20 -25.05 -13.17
CA GLY A 869 -40.00 -24.40 -12.14
C GLY A 869 -41.18 -23.56 -12.65
N SER A 870 -41.45 -23.53 -13.97
CA SER A 870 -42.55 -22.73 -14.54
C SER A 870 -43.91 -23.18 -14.01
N ARG A 871 -44.71 -22.23 -13.49
CA ARG A 871 -46.10 -22.46 -13.09
C ARG A 871 -47.08 -22.38 -14.27
N THR A 872 -46.63 -21.90 -15.43
CA THR A 872 -47.41 -21.87 -16.67
C THR A 872 -47.42 -23.25 -17.34
N ASP A 873 -46.24 -23.81 -17.61
CA ASP A 873 -46.04 -25.15 -18.18
C ASP A 873 -44.57 -25.50 -17.95
N ASN A 874 -44.27 -26.54 -17.17
CA ASN A 874 -42.89 -26.91 -16.84
C ASN A 874 -42.29 -27.98 -17.76
N ASN A 875 -42.98 -28.34 -18.85
CA ASN A 875 -42.49 -29.34 -19.79
C ASN A 875 -41.44 -28.74 -20.76
N THR A 876 -40.22 -28.57 -20.27
CA THR A 876 -39.11 -27.95 -21.00
C THR A 876 -38.72 -28.67 -22.29
N VAL A 877 -39.12 -29.93 -22.48
CA VAL A 877 -38.93 -30.66 -23.75
C VAL A 877 -39.66 -29.98 -24.91
N ASN A 878 -40.74 -29.26 -24.63
CA ASN A 878 -41.53 -28.53 -25.63
C ASN A 878 -41.12 -27.06 -25.79
N MET A 879 -40.02 -26.62 -25.18
CA MET A 879 -39.54 -25.23 -25.26
C MET A 879 -39.33 -24.77 -26.72
N SER A 880 -39.73 -23.54 -27.01
CA SER A 880 -39.67 -22.93 -28.33
C SER A 880 -39.50 -21.41 -28.18
N VAL A 881 -38.37 -20.86 -28.63
CA VAL A 881 -38.12 -19.41 -28.61
C VAL A 881 -39.20 -18.64 -29.39
N PRO A 882 -39.68 -19.10 -30.58
CA PRO A 882 -40.82 -18.46 -31.24
C PRO A 882 -42.13 -18.47 -30.44
N ASP A 883 -42.43 -19.52 -29.68
CA ASP A 883 -43.63 -19.55 -28.84
C ASP A 883 -43.48 -18.66 -27.60
N GLU A 884 -42.28 -18.58 -27.02
CA GLU A 884 -41.97 -17.62 -25.96
C GLU A 884 -42.09 -16.17 -26.46
N GLN A 885 -41.67 -15.87 -27.70
CA GLN A 885 -41.90 -14.58 -28.34
C GLN A 885 -43.40 -14.27 -28.45
N LYS A 886 -44.21 -15.19 -28.99
CA LYS A 886 -45.68 -14.99 -29.09
C LYS A 886 -46.33 -14.79 -27.72
N THR A 887 -45.81 -15.46 -26.70
CA THR A 887 -46.24 -15.31 -25.30
C THR A 887 -45.99 -13.88 -24.82
N LEU A 888 -44.77 -13.35 -24.99
CA LEU A 888 -44.45 -11.97 -24.62
C LEU A 888 -45.29 -10.96 -25.41
N GLU A 889 -45.50 -11.18 -26.71
CA GLU A 889 -46.40 -10.34 -27.50
C GLU A 889 -47.85 -10.34 -26.95
N ALA A 890 -48.36 -11.49 -26.48
CA ALA A 890 -49.69 -11.58 -25.89
C ALA A 890 -49.78 -10.81 -24.56
N ILE A 891 -48.75 -10.87 -23.73
CA ILE A 891 -48.64 -10.10 -22.49
C ILE A 891 -48.62 -8.60 -22.77
N VAL A 892 -47.84 -8.15 -23.76
CA VAL A 892 -47.82 -6.74 -24.18
C VAL A 892 -49.20 -6.29 -24.64
N ARG A 893 -49.90 -7.10 -25.46
CA ARG A 893 -51.29 -6.79 -25.89
C ARG A 893 -52.26 -6.72 -24.72
N TYR A 894 -52.13 -7.62 -23.75
CA TYR A 894 -52.95 -7.62 -22.54
C TYR A 894 -52.78 -6.32 -21.75
N PHE A 895 -51.56 -5.91 -21.41
CA PHE A 895 -51.32 -4.67 -20.66
C PHE A 895 -51.66 -3.42 -21.47
N LYS A 896 -51.47 -3.43 -22.79
CA LYS A 896 -51.92 -2.32 -23.65
C LYS A 896 -53.45 -2.17 -23.67
N SER A 897 -54.20 -3.25 -23.40
CA SER A 897 -55.67 -3.20 -23.33
C SER A 897 -56.19 -2.63 -22.00
N ARG A 898 -55.40 -2.73 -20.93
CA ARG A 898 -55.76 -2.29 -19.58
C ARG A 898 -55.96 -0.76 -19.47
N PRO A 899 -56.96 -0.28 -18.70
CA PRO A 899 -57.26 1.15 -18.56
C PRO A 899 -56.29 1.90 -17.62
N ASP A 900 -55.67 1.18 -16.70
CA ASP A 900 -54.70 1.62 -15.68
C ASP A 900 -53.24 1.64 -16.17
N VAL A 901 -53.00 1.23 -17.42
CA VAL A 901 -51.67 1.27 -18.05
C VAL A 901 -51.53 2.48 -18.97
N ASP A 902 -50.43 3.20 -18.85
CA ASP A 902 -50.00 4.19 -19.84
C ASP A 902 -49.46 3.49 -21.09
N LYS A 903 -50.34 3.41 -22.09
CA LYS A 903 -50.11 2.72 -23.37
C LYS A 903 -48.97 3.31 -24.19
N LYS A 904 -48.46 4.50 -23.85
CA LYS A 904 -47.31 5.13 -24.53
C LYS A 904 -45.97 4.75 -23.90
N ASN A 905 -45.98 4.16 -22.71
CA ASN A 905 -44.79 3.88 -21.90
C ASN A 905 -44.76 2.41 -21.45
N ILE A 906 -44.76 1.50 -22.42
CA ILE A 906 -44.50 0.07 -22.21
C ILE A 906 -43.02 -0.20 -22.47
N VAL A 907 -42.33 -0.76 -21.48
CA VAL A 907 -40.91 -1.10 -21.52
C VAL A 907 -40.75 -2.62 -21.43
N LEU A 908 -39.85 -3.18 -22.22
CA LEU A 908 -39.43 -4.57 -22.06
C LEU A 908 -38.07 -4.61 -21.38
N LEU A 909 -37.94 -5.46 -20.36
CA LEU A 909 -36.68 -5.79 -19.71
C LEU A 909 -36.46 -7.29 -19.85
N GLY A 910 -35.35 -7.71 -20.47
CA GLY A 910 -35.07 -9.12 -20.69
C GLY A 910 -33.67 -9.53 -20.27
N GLU A 911 -33.57 -10.64 -19.53
CA GLU A 911 -32.30 -11.23 -19.09
C GLU A 911 -31.94 -12.45 -19.94
N SER A 912 -30.68 -12.60 -20.37
CA SER A 912 -30.20 -13.81 -21.07
C SER A 912 -31.11 -14.22 -22.25
N GLN A 913 -31.68 -15.43 -22.27
CA GLN A 913 -32.68 -15.85 -23.28
C GLN A 913 -33.91 -14.92 -23.33
N GLY A 914 -34.38 -14.43 -22.19
CA GLY A 914 -35.42 -13.40 -22.10
C GLY A 914 -35.01 -12.08 -22.76
N GLY A 915 -33.72 -11.77 -22.77
CA GLY A 915 -33.14 -10.65 -23.53
C GLY A 915 -33.25 -10.85 -25.04
N LEU A 916 -32.91 -12.04 -25.55
CA LEU A 916 -33.14 -12.40 -26.95
C LEU A 916 -34.64 -12.26 -27.32
N ILE A 917 -35.52 -12.83 -26.52
CA ILE A 917 -36.98 -12.80 -26.76
C ILE A 917 -37.53 -11.37 -26.71
N SER A 918 -37.04 -10.54 -25.79
CA SER A 918 -37.42 -9.13 -25.68
C SER A 918 -36.97 -8.33 -26.89
N ALA A 919 -35.75 -8.56 -27.40
CA ALA A 919 -35.26 -7.94 -28.63
C ALA A 919 -36.10 -8.34 -29.86
N LEU A 920 -36.40 -9.64 -30.01
CA LEU A 920 -37.25 -10.15 -31.09
C LEU A 920 -38.68 -9.55 -31.01
N THR A 921 -39.27 -9.49 -29.82
CA THR A 921 -40.61 -8.94 -29.59
C THR A 921 -40.65 -7.43 -29.85
N ALA A 922 -39.68 -6.67 -29.34
CA ALA A 922 -39.58 -5.23 -29.56
C ALA A 922 -39.50 -4.88 -31.05
N ALA A 923 -38.76 -5.65 -31.85
CA ALA A 923 -38.70 -5.47 -33.30
C ALA A 923 -40.05 -5.66 -34.00
N ARG A 924 -40.86 -6.64 -33.57
CA ARG A 924 -42.21 -6.90 -34.12
C ARG A 924 -43.25 -5.90 -33.62
N MET A 925 -43.10 -5.42 -32.40
CA MET A 925 -44.03 -4.51 -31.72
C MET A 925 -43.46 -3.10 -31.56
N LYS A 926 -42.65 -2.64 -32.52
CA LYS A 926 -41.86 -1.39 -32.42
C LYS A 926 -42.65 -0.09 -32.21
N LYS A 927 -43.97 -0.11 -32.47
CA LYS A 927 -44.87 1.02 -32.19
C LYS A 927 -45.43 1.01 -30.77
N ASP A 928 -45.34 -0.14 -30.09
CA ASP A 928 -45.93 -0.39 -28.79
C ASP A 928 -44.89 -0.33 -27.67
N ILE A 929 -43.64 -0.70 -27.96
CA ILE A 929 -42.55 -0.69 -27.00
C ILE A 929 -41.79 0.64 -27.08
N ARG A 930 -41.71 1.35 -25.94
CA ARG A 930 -41.11 2.67 -25.82
C ARG A 930 -39.61 2.64 -25.54
N LYS A 931 -39.17 1.75 -24.65
CA LYS A 931 -37.75 1.51 -24.32
C LYS A 931 -37.50 0.02 -24.19
N LEU A 932 -36.27 -0.41 -24.45
CA LEU A 932 -35.83 -1.79 -24.32
C LEU A 932 -34.60 -1.86 -23.41
N VAL A 933 -34.63 -2.75 -22.42
CA VAL A 933 -33.52 -3.02 -21.51
C VAL A 933 -33.11 -4.48 -21.68
N LEU A 934 -31.84 -4.71 -22.02
CA LEU A 934 -31.27 -6.02 -22.28
C LEU A 934 -30.12 -6.26 -21.30
N VAL A 935 -30.27 -7.27 -20.44
CA VAL A 935 -29.26 -7.65 -19.45
C VAL A 935 -28.62 -8.96 -19.88
N PHE A 936 -27.32 -8.93 -20.17
CA PHE A 936 -26.51 -10.02 -20.78
C PHE A 936 -27.28 -10.81 -21.86
N PRO A 937 -27.85 -10.15 -22.89
CA PRO A 937 -28.80 -10.78 -23.80
C PRO A 937 -28.16 -11.92 -24.60
N ALA A 938 -28.77 -13.11 -24.55
CA ALA A 938 -28.27 -14.34 -25.18
C ALA A 938 -28.54 -14.38 -26.70
N LEU A 939 -28.07 -13.35 -27.41
CA LEU A 939 -28.16 -13.28 -28.88
C LEU A 939 -27.33 -14.37 -29.58
N CYS A 940 -26.46 -15.07 -28.85
CA CYS A 940 -25.64 -16.17 -29.33
C CYS A 940 -26.36 -17.52 -29.43
N ILE A 941 -27.61 -17.64 -28.96
CA ILE A 941 -28.33 -18.93 -28.93
C ILE A 941 -28.33 -19.64 -30.30
N PRO A 942 -28.73 -19.00 -31.43
CA PRO A 942 -28.69 -19.65 -32.74
C PRO A 942 -27.29 -20.14 -33.13
N ASP A 943 -26.28 -19.28 -32.98
CA ASP A 943 -24.89 -19.59 -33.37
C ASP A 943 -24.31 -20.73 -32.54
N ASN A 944 -24.49 -20.71 -31.21
CA ASN A 944 -24.01 -21.74 -30.30
C ASN A 944 -24.56 -23.13 -30.66
N TRP A 945 -25.86 -23.21 -30.97
CA TRP A 945 -26.49 -24.50 -31.25
C TRP A 945 -26.32 -24.96 -32.69
N ASN A 946 -26.22 -24.05 -33.65
CA ASN A 946 -25.85 -24.39 -35.03
C ASN A 946 -24.40 -24.88 -35.11
N SER A 947 -23.50 -24.32 -34.30
CA SER A 947 -22.12 -24.84 -34.19
C SER A 947 -22.07 -26.22 -33.56
N ARG A 948 -22.93 -26.52 -32.57
CA ARG A 948 -22.97 -27.83 -31.92
C ARG A 948 -23.65 -28.91 -32.77
N TYR A 949 -24.67 -28.53 -33.52
CA TYR A 949 -25.43 -29.42 -34.42
C TYR A 949 -25.40 -28.87 -35.87
N PRO A 950 -24.29 -29.08 -36.59
CA PRO A 950 -24.10 -28.52 -37.93
C PRO A 950 -25.13 -28.98 -38.95
N GLN A 951 -25.73 -30.17 -38.80
CA GLN A 951 -26.84 -30.65 -39.61
C GLN A 951 -28.08 -30.93 -38.75
N VAL A 952 -29.27 -30.82 -39.36
CA VAL A 952 -30.54 -31.14 -38.66
C VAL A 952 -30.53 -32.59 -38.16
N THR A 953 -29.93 -33.52 -38.89
CA THR A 953 -29.79 -34.93 -38.51
C THR A 953 -28.96 -35.13 -37.24
N ASP A 954 -28.11 -34.17 -36.85
CA ASP A 954 -27.24 -34.27 -35.67
C ASP A 954 -27.97 -33.90 -34.38
N ILE A 955 -29.13 -33.23 -34.50
CA ILE A 955 -29.95 -32.84 -33.35
C ILE A 955 -30.58 -34.11 -32.77
N PRO A 956 -30.41 -34.43 -31.47
CA PRO A 956 -31.07 -35.56 -30.85
C PRO A 956 -32.55 -35.25 -30.58
N ASP A 957 -33.39 -36.29 -30.41
CA ASP A 957 -34.81 -36.11 -30.06
C ASP A 957 -34.98 -35.36 -28.74
N THR A 958 -34.11 -35.63 -27.77
CA THR A 958 -33.97 -34.88 -26.53
C THR A 958 -32.50 -34.79 -26.12
N THR A 959 -32.11 -33.71 -25.44
CA THR A 959 -30.80 -33.55 -24.80
C THR A 959 -30.93 -32.81 -23.48
N ARG A 960 -29.82 -32.57 -22.77
CA ARG A 960 -29.79 -31.76 -21.55
C ARG A 960 -28.88 -30.56 -21.72
N ILE A 961 -29.40 -29.38 -21.37
CA ILE A 961 -28.64 -28.13 -21.25
C ILE A 961 -28.65 -27.77 -19.77
N TRP A 962 -27.49 -27.75 -19.11
CA TRP A 962 -27.38 -27.53 -17.65
C TRP A 962 -28.38 -28.37 -16.84
N GLN A 963 -28.45 -29.66 -17.15
CA GLN A 963 -29.39 -30.63 -16.56
C GLN A 963 -30.87 -30.45 -16.91
N VAL A 964 -31.27 -29.42 -17.66
CA VAL A 964 -32.65 -29.21 -18.11
C VAL A 964 -32.91 -30.04 -19.38
N PRO A 965 -33.94 -30.91 -19.41
CA PRO A 965 -34.27 -31.69 -20.61
C PRO A 965 -34.90 -30.79 -21.68
N ILE A 966 -34.33 -30.78 -22.88
CA ILE A 966 -34.75 -29.97 -24.01
C ILE A 966 -34.98 -30.87 -25.22
N GLY A 967 -36.10 -30.67 -25.92
CA GLY A 967 -36.46 -31.45 -27.09
C GLY A 967 -35.85 -30.90 -28.38
N ARG A 968 -35.83 -31.76 -29.41
CA ARG A 968 -35.42 -31.45 -30.78
C ARG A 968 -35.99 -30.14 -31.33
N ARG A 969 -37.25 -29.84 -30.96
CA ARG A 969 -38.01 -28.69 -31.42
C ARG A 969 -37.25 -27.38 -31.19
N PHE A 970 -36.71 -27.16 -29.99
CA PHE A 970 -35.96 -25.95 -29.62
C PHE A 970 -34.86 -25.64 -30.65
N PHE A 971 -34.01 -26.63 -30.93
CA PHE A 971 -32.86 -26.47 -31.85
C PHE A 971 -33.29 -26.29 -33.30
N THR A 972 -34.32 -27.01 -33.75
CA THR A 972 -34.79 -26.90 -35.13
C THR A 972 -35.40 -25.54 -35.44
N GLU A 973 -36.13 -24.93 -34.50
CA GLU A 973 -36.81 -23.65 -34.73
C GLU A 973 -35.90 -22.42 -34.61
N ILE A 974 -34.78 -22.50 -33.88
CA ILE A 974 -33.79 -21.41 -33.80
C ILE A 974 -32.77 -21.42 -34.94
N ARG A 975 -32.73 -22.48 -35.75
CA ARG A 975 -31.65 -22.72 -36.72
C ARG A 975 -31.47 -21.59 -37.73
N ASP A 976 -32.58 -21.10 -38.30
CA ASP A 976 -32.58 -20.02 -39.28
C ASP A 976 -32.86 -18.64 -38.65
N MET A 977 -32.81 -18.56 -37.31
CA MET A 977 -33.04 -17.33 -36.59
C MET A 977 -31.81 -16.43 -36.66
N ASP A 978 -32.01 -15.20 -37.10
CA ASP A 978 -31.00 -14.14 -37.09
C ASP A 978 -31.43 -13.03 -36.12
N PRO A 979 -30.92 -13.03 -34.87
CA PRO A 979 -31.27 -12.01 -33.88
C PRO A 979 -30.91 -10.60 -34.30
N TYR A 980 -29.88 -10.42 -35.14
CA TYR A 980 -29.40 -9.10 -35.53
C TYR A 980 -30.33 -8.39 -36.52
N LYS A 981 -31.12 -9.13 -37.30
CA LYS A 981 -32.22 -8.52 -38.08
C LYS A 981 -33.27 -7.86 -37.19
N ALA A 982 -33.53 -8.42 -36.00
CA ALA A 982 -34.43 -7.80 -35.04
C ALA A 982 -33.78 -6.57 -34.37
N VAL A 983 -32.49 -6.65 -34.06
CA VAL A 983 -31.70 -5.52 -33.54
C VAL A 983 -31.78 -4.31 -34.49
N GLU A 984 -31.51 -4.51 -35.79
CA GLU A 984 -31.55 -3.44 -36.79
C GLU A 984 -32.95 -2.84 -37.00
N ALA A 985 -34.02 -3.59 -36.72
CA ALA A 985 -35.39 -3.18 -37.00
C ALA A 985 -36.05 -2.31 -35.90
N TYR A 986 -35.44 -2.20 -34.72
CA TYR A 986 -35.96 -1.44 -33.58
C TYR A 986 -35.21 -0.12 -33.39
N GLU A 987 -35.95 1.00 -33.44
CA GLU A 987 -35.36 2.35 -33.49
C GLU A 987 -35.49 3.15 -32.18
N SER A 988 -36.29 2.67 -31.23
CA SER A 988 -36.46 3.32 -29.92
C SER A 988 -35.27 3.04 -29.01
N PRO A 989 -35.07 3.81 -27.92
CA PRO A 989 -33.93 3.66 -27.03
C PRO A 989 -33.71 2.24 -26.48
N VAL A 990 -32.45 1.81 -26.47
CA VAL A 990 -32.02 0.51 -25.93
C VAL A 990 -30.89 0.70 -24.92
N LEU A 991 -31.01 0.06 -23.75
CA LEU A 991 -29.89 -0.15 -22.84
C LEU A 991 -29.46 -1.61 -22.92
N ILE A 992 -28.16 -1.84 -23.12
CA ILE A 992 -27.55 -3.16 -23.00
C ILE A 992 -26.58 -3.11 -21.82
N ILE A 993 -26.69 -4.05 -20.89
CA ILE A 993 -25.77 -4.20 -19.76
C ILE A 993 -25.15 -5.58 -19.82
N HIS A 994 -23.83 -5.69 -19.79
CA HIS A 994 -23.12 -6.96 -19.98
C HIS A 994 -21.82 -7.02 -19.17
N GLY A 995 -21.52 -8.17 -18.56
CA GLY A 995 -20.25 -8.37 -17.87
C GLY A 995 -19.11 -8.69 -18.85
N ASP A 996 -17.92 -8.10 -18.66
CA ASP A 996 -16.78 -8.33 -19.58
C ASP A 996 -16.15 -9.74 -19.46
N ALA A 997 -16.52 -10.48 -18.41
CA ALA A 997 -16.07 -11.84 -18.12
C ALA A 997 -17.19 -12.88 -18.27
N ASP A 998 -18.28 -12.55 -18.98
CA ASP A 998 -19.38 -13.48 -19.25
C ASP A 998 -18.92 -14.64 -20.16
N ALA A 999 -18.73 -15.81 -19.55
CA ALA A 999 -18.31 -17.03 -20.23
C ALA A 999 -19.47 -17.82 -20.87
N VAL A 1000 -20.72 -17.43 -20.62
CA VAL A 1000 -21.91 -18.11 -21.13
C VAL A 1000 -22.42 -17.43 -22.40
N VAL A 1001 -22.54 -16.11 -22.35
CA VAL A 1001 -22.88 -15.25 -23.48
C VAL A 1001 -21.69 -14.31 -23.69
N PRO A 1002 -20.84 -14.53 -24.70
CA PRO A 1002 -19.71 -13.64 -24.93
C PRO A 1002 -20.16 -12.20 -25.18
N ILE A 1003 -19.53 -11.24 -24.50
CA ILE A 1003 -19.87 -9.80 -24.57
C ILE A 1003 -19.82 -9.25 -26.00
N ASP A 1004 -19.05 -9.84 -26.90
CA ASP A 1004 -18.95 -9.44 -28.29
C ASP A 1004 -20.29 -9.45 -29.03
N TYR A 1005 -21.26 -10.29 -28.61
CA TYR A 1005 -22.62 -10.24 -29.15
C TYR A 1005 -23.33 -8.92 -28.79
N SER A 1006 -23.11 -8.40 -27.58
CA SER A 1006 -23.65 -7.11 -27.14
C SER A 1006 -22.89 -5.93 -27.74
N ARG A 1007 -21.55 -6.01 -27.86
CA ARG A 1007 -20.75 -5.02 -28.60
C ARG A 1007 -21.12 -4.94 -30.07
N ARG A 1008 -21.55 -6.04 -30.68
CA ARG A 1008 -22.10 -6.05 -32.04
C ARG A 1008 -23.51 -5.43 -32.06
N ALA A 1009 -24.38 -5.83 -31.12
CA ALA A 1009 -25.75 -5.34 -31.08
C ALA A 1009 -25.84 -3.82 -30.88
N VAL A 1010 -25.04 -3.24 -29.96
CA VAL A 1010 -25.05 -1.79 -29.70
C VAL A 1010 -24.67 -0.96 -30.93
N LYS A 1011 -23.82 -1.50 -31.82
CA LYS A 1011 -23.43 -0.84 -33.08
C LYS A 1011 -24.51 -0.89 -34.16
N LEU A 1012 -25.45 -1.84 -34.06
CA LEU A 1012 -26.51 -2.06 -35.03
C LEU A 1012 -27.82 -1.38 -34.62
N TYR A 1013 -28.08 -1.25 -33.32
CA TYR A 1013 -29.17 -0.41 -32.85
C TYR A 1013 -28.92 1.06 -33.21
N LYS A 1014 -29.98 1.74 -33.66
CA LYS A 1014 -29.93 3.17 -33.99
C LYS A 1014 -29.74 4.07 -32.77
N ASN A 1015 -30.28 3.64 -31.63
CA ASN A 1015 -30.20 4.35 -30.37
C ASN A 1015 -29.96 3.36 -29.21
N ALA A 1016 -28.69 3.07 -28.92
CA ALA A 1016 -28.33 2.16 -27.85
C ALA A 1016 -27.08 2.58 -27.07
N ARG A 1017 -27.06 2.25 -25.77
CA ARG A 1017 -25.88 2.32 -24.90
C ARG A 1017 -25.51 0.93 -24.41
N LEU A 1018 -24.23 0.60 -24.43
CA LEU A 1018 -23.67 -0.59 -23.79
C LEU A 1018 -22.98 -0.17 -22.49
N VAL A 1019 -23.35 -0.79 -21.38
CA VAL A 1019 -22.67 -0.71 -20.10
C VAL A 1019 -21.93 -2.02 -19.89
N GLU A 1020 -20.60 -1.96 -19.92
CA GLU A 1020 -19.74 -3.11 -19.63
C GLU A 1020 -19.42 -3.10 -18.12
N ILE A 1021 -19.79 -4.16 -17.39
CA ILE A 1021 -19.49 -4.29 -15.96
C ILE A 1021 -18.14 -5.03 -15.82
N PRO A 1022 -17.09 -4.38 -15.29
CA PRO A 1022 -15.76 -4.98 -15.20
C PRO A 1022 -15.74 -6.21 -14.30
N HIS A 1023 -15.15 -7.29 -14.80
CA HIS A 1023 -15.00 -8.61 -14.17
C HIS A 1023 -16.30 -9.36 -13.86
N ALA A 1024 -17.46 -8.85 -14.29
CA ALA A 1024 -18.74 -9.51 -14.06
C ALA A 1024 -18.95 -10.68 -15.05
N GLY A 1025 -19.49 -11.78 -14.54
CA GLY A 1025 -19.82 -12.99 -15.32
C GLY A 1025 -21.29 -13.03 -15.80
N HIS A 1026 -21.78 -14.22 -16.17
CA HIS A 1026 -23.19 -14.43 -16.54
C HIS A 1026 -24.09 -14.42 -15.31
N GLY A 1027 -25.13 -13.57 -15.32
CA GLY A 1027 -26.01 -13.37 -14.17
C GLY A 1027 -25.37 -12.41 -13.16
N PHE A 1028 -26.03 -11.28 -12.92
CA PHE A 1028 -25.55 -10.28 -11.99
C PHE A 1028 -26.10 -10.51 -10.59
N ASN A 1029 -25.22 -10.45 -9.58
CA ASN A 1029 -25.57 -10.50 -8.16
C ASN A 1029 -24.85 -9.37 -7.40
N GLY A 1030 -25.25 -9.11 -6.15
CA GLY A 1030 -24.59 -8.15 -5.25
C GLY A 1030 -24.28 -6.81 -5.90
N LYS A 1031 -22.99 -6.43 -5.90
CA LYS A 1031 -22.52 -5.16 -6.47
C LYS A 1031 -22.80 -5.01 -7.97
N ASP A 1032 -22.69 -6.09 -8.75
CA ASP A 1032 -22.88 -6.06 -10.21
C ASP A 1032 -24.38 -5.89 -10.52
N PHE A 1033 -25.24 -6.51 -9.71
CA PHE A 1033 -26.68 -6.32 -9.80
C PHE A 1033 -27.07 -4.90 -9.40
N LYS A 1034 -26.52 -4.37 -8.30
CA LYS A 1034 -26.74 -2.97 -7.90
C LYS A 1034 -26.31 -1.99 -8.99
N TRP A 1035 -25.12 -2.19 -9.58
CA TRP A 1035 -24.64 -1.40 -10.71
C TRP A 1035 -25.62 -1.46 -11.89
N SER A 1036 -26.09 -2.67 -12.23
CA SER A 1036 -27.11 -2.87 -13.25
C SER A 1036 -28.39 -2.08 -12.94
N LEU A 1037 -28.90 -2.18 -11.71
CA LEU A 1037 -30.09 -1.44 -11.26
C LEU A 1037 -29.91 0.08 -11.38
N ASP A 1038 -28.76 0.62 -10.98
CA ASP A 1038 -28.47 2.05 -11.04
C ASP A 1038 -28.45 2.55 -12.51
N ASN A 1039 -27.90 1.76 -13.43
CA ASN A 1039 -27.88 2.09 -14.85
C ASN A 1039 -29.25 1.95 -15.52
N ILE A 1040 -30.05 0.96 -15.09
CA ILE A 1040 -31.45 0.82 -15.52
C ILE A 1040 -32.26 2.01 -15.02
N ARG A 1041 -32.13 2.36 -13.74
CA ARG A 1041 -32.79 3.51 -13.11
C ARG A 1041 -32.50 4.78 -13.90
N GLN A 1042 -31.22 5.06 -14.14
CA GLN A 1042 -30.76 6.20 -14.93
C GLN A 1042 -31.41 6.21 -16.33
N PHE A 1043 -31.33 5.11 -17.06
CA PHE A 1043 -31.88 5.01 -18.41
C PHE A 1043 -33.40 5.19 -18.46
N LEU A 1044 -34.13 4.75 -17.44
CA LEU A 1044 -35.59 4.87 -17.41
C LEU A 1044 -36.05 6.32 -17.15
N VAL A 1045 -35.32 7.11 -16.35
CA VAL A 1045 -35.67 8.51 -16.03
C VAL A 1045 -35.27 9.51 -17.12
N GLU A 1046 -34.31 9.18 -17.98
CA GLU A 1046 -33.89 10.05 -19.09
C GLU A 1046 -35.05 10.27 -20.10
N ASN A 1047 -35.48 11.53 -20.26
CA ASN A 1047 -36.64 11.89 -21.09
C ASN A 1047 -36.31 12.07 -22.58
N ASP A 1048 -35.07 12.42 -22.93
CA ASP A 1048 -34.59 12.54 -24.31
C ASP A 1048 -33.11 12.13 -24.41
N PHE A 1049 -32.77 11.34 -25.42
CA PHE A 1049 -31.39 11.00 -25.78
C PHE A 1049 -30.76 12.20 -26.51
N LEU A 1050 -29.62 12.69 -26.00
CA LEU A 1050 -28.63 13.45 -26.75
C LEU A 1050 -27.31 12.68 -26.80
#